data_AF-A0A7U7JCN7-F1
#
_entry.id   AF-A0A7U7JCN7-F1
#
_cell.length_a   1.000
_cell.length_b   1.000
_cell.length_c   1.000
_cell.angle_alpha   90.00
_cell.angle_beta   90.00
_cell.angle_gamma   90.00
#
_symmetry.space_group_name_H-M   'P 1'
#
loop_
_entity.id
_entity.type
_entity.pdbx_description
1 polymer ?
#
loop_
_entity_poly.entity_id
_entity_poly.type
_entity_poly.pdbx_seq_one_letter_code
_entity_poly.pdbx_strand_id
1 'polypeptide(L)'
;MLRGRVDERNIRVPAAPAATPAPIDSERAVSPPVGGRQAVRPAALADLAKAPAASVSADAAGSLSRRAALPAAPDDPGVVLNKALDSIAAWKAPVAAEQAPQGKVRSPEDEAQFAGPIMAAAWTGLNALATLKMQGRTTDSYADQTEVLLLVVLAKASSVVLDVRDHQLRAQWSQLRAVQADTAETESGPAEDPEPDFDVEQLPRWLVDLKQVRDAQDEIMTRFKSSRASKAVRAGLPPIMPEITLEQSRCRTAMQTVHAIIISDRAGWLLVLAEWKALPDVVTRVSELRQACYHRRPEVAAASSVLEAEADESWMRRRPAAQSADRPTLQELHQHHEVLQDYGRQLDLVGRDMCLDAAAMIEMNDADGLWQCMMDIAHSIAGYQEGLEALCRAAGSVRPARVEPPPQPAAERPSAEPARPSGSARRTHGKPGKQSGAIAAAPAIRPAPVDKRTDTQKTADTLLKQYRIDRNTVSQCDGDLIRVAQSLGKDTRTLQRELADPRRDGAITADYLRSAVRDWLGDVEKIGLLRDAVAALPEKDVRVGQLAGRIKALERIGRQLDTMEADLLKGDVCPRAPHLRRLLNAKENQIRFVSQPARLPAETRNDRLGTLFEMRIGLKPLSDGRRVAPWVVHIHTREPTTADALSTMPSGNFAAVHLKTDWEKNLGPRWEAVMRALGYPEAKVHRGPIGTELLGQLFARVKLPAPG
;
A
#
# COMPACT_ATOMS: atom_id res chain seq x y z
N MET A 1 8.96 47.49 51.41
CA MET A 1 9.05 47.07 52.82
C MET A 1 9.58 45.65 52.87
N LEU A 2 10.69 45.48 53.63
CA LEU A 2 11.18 44.27 54.34
C LEU A 2 11.27 42.93 53.56
N ARG A 3 12.33 42.13 53.55
CA ARG A 3 13.70 42.05 54.11
C ARG A 3 14.33 40.82 53.39
N GLY A 4 15.56 40.87 52.89
CA GLY A 4 16.77 40.39 53.59
C GLY A 4 16.98 38.87 53.43
N ARG A 5 17.92 38.39 52.59
CA ARG A 5 19.38 38.21 52.81
C ARG A 5 19.70 36.77 53.30
N VAL A 6 20.51 35.94 52.62
CA VAL A 6 22.00 35.80 52.69
C VAL A 6 22.30 34.31 53.00
N ASP A 7 23.36 33.60 52.57
CA ASP A 7 24.45 33.84 51.62
C ASP A 7 25.19 32.51 51.36
N GLU A 8 25.83 32.46 50.18
CA GLU A 8 27.23 32.08 49.87
C GLU A 8 27.92 30.87 50.52
N ARG A 9 28.50 30.04 49.65
CA ARG A 9 29.94 29.70 49.74
C ARG A 9 30.63 29.75 48.36
N ASN A 10 31.48 30.77 48.22
CA ASN A 10 32.85 30.77 47.63
C ASN A 10 33.08 30.62 46.10
N ILE A 11 33.15 31.77 45.40
CA ILE A 11 34.35 32.45 44.85
C ILE A 11 35.49 31.61 44.18
N ARG A 12 35.72 31.74 42.84
CA ARG A 12 36.84 32.44 42.12
C ARG A 12 37.22 31.85 40.72
N VAL A 13 36.98 32.65 39.66
CA VAL A 13 37.89 33.10 38.55
C VAL A 13 38.31 32.15 37.37
N PRO A 14 38.58 32.68 36.14
CA PRO A 14 38.20 32.09 34.83
C PRO A 14 39.32 31.72 33.82
N ALA A 15 38.87 31.18 32.66
CA ALA A 15 39.49 31.01 31.30
C ALA A 15 40.56 29.89 31.12
N ALA A 16 40.70 29.10 30.04
CA ALA A 16 40.06 28.73 28.75
C ALA A 16 40.86 27.47 28.22
N PRO A 17 40.80 26.94 26.96
CA PRO A 17 39.75 26.75 25.95
C PRO A 17 39.58 25.26 25.48
N ALA A 18 38.61 25.07 24.57
CA ALA A 18 38.49 24.03 23.51
C ALA A 18 38.11 22.57 23.86
N ALA A 19 36.92 22.16 23.41
CA ALA A 19 36.72 20.88 22.74
C ALA A 19 35.67 21.04 21.62
N THR A 20 36.05 20.64 20.42
CA THR A 20 35.22 20.56 19.20
C THR A 20 34.02 19.63 19.44
N PRO A 21 32.77 19.97 19.07
CA PRO A 21 31.68 19.01 19.12
C PRO A 21 31.82 18.01 17.98
N ALA A 22 31.66 16.73 18.32
CA ALA A 22 31.66 15.59 17.41
C ALA A 22 30.54 15.68 16.34
N PRO A 23 30.73 15.07 15.15
CA PRO A 23 29.73 15.05 14.10
C PRO A 23 28.50 14.25 14.52
N ILE A 24 27.33 14.74 14.13
CA ILE A 24 26.02 14.14 14.41
C ILE A 24 25.86 12.88 13.54
N ASP A 25 25.65 11.75 14.22
CA ASP A 25 25.37 10.44 13.64
C ASP A 25 24.11 10.47 12.76
N SER A 26 24.23 10.00 11.51
CA SER A 26 23.18 10.13 10.47
C SER A 26 22.13 9.01 10.49
N GLU A 27 22.07 8.15 11.50
CA GLU A 27 21.19 6.96 11.49
C GLU A 27 20.15 6.88 12.62
N ARG A 28 19.90 7.94 13.39
CA ARG A 28 18.83 7.92 14.40
C ARG A 28 17.58 8.66 13.95
N ALA A 29 16.55 7.90 13.55
CA ALA A 29 15.20 8.40 13.39
C ALA A 29 14.67 8.92 14.73
N VAL A 30 14.77 10.23 14.95
CA VAL A 30 14.16 10.93 16.08
C VAL A 30 12.88 11.57 15.58
N SER A 31 11.73 11.07 16.03
CA SER A 31 10.45 11.76 15.85
C SER A 31 10.49 13.08 16.62
N PRO A 32 10.07 14.22 16.03
CA PRO A 32 10.08 15.49 16.74
C PRO A 32 8.99 15.51 17.84
N PRO A 33 9.21 16.26 18.94
CA PRO A 33 8.21 16.42 19.98
C PRO A 33 7.03 17.26 19.46
N VAL A 34 5.82 16.83 19.81
CA VAL A 34 4.56 17.54 19.54
C VAL A 34 4.56 18.82 20.37
N GLY A 35 4.88 19.94 19.71
CA GLY A 35 4.93 21.26 20.33
C GLY A 35 4.70 22.35 19.30
N GLY A 36 3.47 22.48 18.82
CA GLY A 36 3.00 23.55 17.94
C GLY A 36 1.48 23.60 18.01
N ARG A 37 0.91 24.79 18.23
CA ARG A 37 -0.51 25.05 18.51
C ARG A 37 -1.44 24.20 17.63
N GLN A 38 -2.40 23.54 18.28
CA GLN A 38 -3.48 22.80 17.60
C GLN A 38 -4.16 23.72 16.58
N ALA A 39 -3.93 23.45 15.29
CA ALA A 39 -4.90 23.77 14.27
C ALA A 39 -6.20 23.05 14.67
N VAL A 40 -7.29 23.81 14.77
CA VAL A 40 -8.61 23.30 15.16
C VAL A 40 -8.94 22.13 14.24
N ARG A 41 -9.08 20.93 14.81
CA ARG A 41 -9.59 19.77 14.09
C ARG A 41 -11.01 20.09 13.60
N PRO A 42 -11.31 19.99 12.30
CA PRO A 42 -12.70 19.80 11.87
C PRO A 42 -13.29 18.62 12.64
N ALA A 43 -14.40 18.82 13.34
CA ALA A 43 -15.04 17.79 14.17
C ALA A 43 -15.29 16.49 13.37
N ALA A 44 -15.60 16.62 12.08
CA ALA A 44 -15.85 15.52 11.14
C ALA A 44 -14.68 14.51 10.97
N LEU A 45 -13.45 14.86 11.34
CA LEU A 45 -12.30 13.94 11.24
C LEU A 45 -12.05 13.13 12.52
N ALA A 46 -12.65 13.54 13.63
CA ALA A 46 -12.50 12.82 14.89
C ALA A 46 -13.12 11.42 14.80
N ASP A 47 -14.13 11.26 13.93
CA ASP A 47 -14.87 10.02 13.76
C ASP A 47 -14.21 9.05 12.76
N LEU A 48 -13.48 9.54 11.76
CA LEU A 48 -12.69 8.71 10.82
C LEU A 48 -11.51 7.98 11.49
N ALA A 49 -10.99 8.50 12.60
CA ALA A 49 -9.87 7.88 13.33
C ALA A 49 -10.29 6.76 14.30
N LYS A 50 -11.60 6.51 14.46
CA LYS A 50 -12.10 5.37 15.21
C LYS A 50 -12.20 4.17 14.26
N ALA A 51 -11.21 3.29 14.32
CA ALA A 51 -11.42 1.91 13.87
C ALA A 51 -12.69 1.33 14.53
N PRO A 52 -13.44 0.42 13.88
CA PRO A 52 -14.51 -0.30 14.55
C PRO A 52 -13.87 -1.23 15.58
N ALA A 53 -13.63 -0.71 16.78
CA ALA A 53 -13.48 -1.55 17.96
C ALA A 53 -14.78 -2.34 18.11
N ALA A 54 -14.63 -3.63 18.39
CA ALA A 54 -15.74 -4.54 18.66
C ALA A 54 -16.84 -3.84 19.47
N SER A 55 -18.06 -3.88 18.92
CA SER A 55 -19.26 -3.26 19.46
C SER A 55 -19.49 -3.70 20.91
N VAL A 56 -19.24 -2.80 21.86
CA VAL A 56 -19.97 -2.78 23.12
C VAL A 56 -20.92 -1.59 23.01
N SER A 57 -22.17 -1.91 22.70
CA SER A 57 -23.28 -0.95 22.60
C SER A 57 -23.59 -0.39 23.99
N ALA A 58 -23.40 0.91 24.15
CA ALA A 58 -24.05 1.68 25.19
C ALA A 58 -24.28 3.08 24.64
N ASP A 59 -25.54 3.40 24.31
CA ASP A 59 -26.14 4.64 24.80
C ASP A 59 -27.64 4.69 24.52
N ALA A 60 -28.39 4.93 25.60
CA ALA A 60 -29.71 5.53 25.58
C ALA A 60 -29.71 6.67 26.62
N ALA A 61 -29.74 7.89 26.10
CA ALA A 61 -30.24 9.17 26.63
C ALA A 61 -30.06 9.56 28.12
N GLY A 62 -29.45 10.74 28.33
CA GLY A 62 -30.07 11.78 29.18
C GLY A 62 -29.31 12.32 30.40
N SER A 63 -28.57 13.42 30.19
CA SER A 63 -28.25 14.51 31.15
C SER A 63 -27.34 14.26 32.38
N LEU A 64 -26.19 14.95 32.33
CA LEU A 64 -25.43 15.61 33.41
C LEU A 64 -25.59 15.09 34.86
N SER A 65 -24.65 14.28 35.35
CA SER A 65 -23.91 14.61 36.58
C SER A 65 -22.64 13.77 36.75
N ARG A 66 -21.57 14.43 37.23
CA ARG A 66 -20.23 13.87 37.47
C ARG A 66 -20.21 12.93 38.66
N ARG A 67 -19.87 11.65 38.41
CA ARG A 67 -18.84 10.87 39.15
C ARG A 67 -18.63 9.54 38.42
N ALA A 68 -17.40 9.28 38.01
CA ALA A 68 -17.01 7.98 37.48
C ALA A 68 -17.21 6.92 38.57
N ALA A 69 -18.27 6.13 38.45
CA ALA A 69 -18.43 4.90 39.19
C ALA A 69 -17.47 3.86 38.58
N LEU A 70 -16.75 3.15 39.44
CA LEU A 70 -16.02 1.94 39.07
C LEU A 70 -16.97 0.99 38.31
N PRO A 71 -16.49 0.25 37.29
CA PRO A 71 -17.34 -0.64 36.52
C PRO A 71 -18.02 -1.63 37.45
N ALA A 72 -19.35 -1.71 37.37
CA ALA A 72 -20.15 -2.67 38.10
C ALA A 72 -19.62 -4.09 37.83
N ALA A 73 -19.69 -4.97 38.83
CA ALA A 73 -19.40 -6.38 38.63
C ALA A 73 -20.24 -6.91 37.45
N PRO A 74 -19.67 -7.72 36.55
CA PRO A 74 -20.42 -8.24 35.41
C PRO A 74 -21.64 -9.02 35.90
N ASP A 75 -22.80 -8.76 35.31
CA ASP A 75 -24.06 -9.45 35.62
C ASP A 75 -23.87 -10.97 35.52
N ASP A 76 -24.53 -11.72 36.41
CA ASP A 76 -24.45 -13.18 36.39
C ASP A 76 -24.94 -13.72 35.02
N PRO A 77 -24.16 -14.59 34.34
CA PRO A 77 -24.49 -15.03 32.99
C PRO A 77 -25.81 -15.83 32.92
N GLY A 78 -26.29 -16.42 34.03
CA GLY A 78 -27.62 -17.02 34.10
C GLY A 78 -28.74 -16.00 34.02
N VAL A 79 -28.59 -14.87 34.73
CA VAL A 79 -29.54 -13.75 34.67
C VAL A 79 -29.57 -13.13 33.28
N VAL A 80 -28.39 -12.94 32.67
CA VAL A 80 -28.25 -12.41 31.31
C VAL A 80 -28.93 -13.33 30.29
N LEU A 81 -28.73 -14.65 30.39
CA LEU A 81 -29.38 -15.63 29.51
C LEU A 81 -30.91 -15.62 29.67
N ASN A 82 -31.42 -15.59 30.90
CA ASN A 82 -32.87 -15.56 31.14
C ASN A 82 -33.51 -14.29 30.57
N LYS A 83 -32.90 -13.12 30.78
CA LYS A 83 -33.37 -11.85 30.21
C LYS A 83 -33.42 -11.88 28.67
N ALA A 84 -32.42 -12.50 28.04
CA ALA A 84 -32.41 -12.70 26.60
C ALA A 84 -33.56 -13.63 26.16
N LEU A 85 -33.77 -14.74 26.84
CA LEU A 85 -34.85 -15.69 26.55
C LEU A 85 -36.24 -15.08 26.76
N ASP A 86 -36.44 -14.27 27.80
CA ASP A 86 -37.69 -13.56 28.07
C ASP A 86 -37.98 -12.54 26.96
N SER A 87 -36.97 -11.81 26.50
CA SER A 87 -37.10 -10.87 25.37
C SER A 87 -37.50 -11.60 24.08
N ILE A 88 -36.92 -12.77 23.84
CA ILE A 88 -37.25 -13.63 22.69
C ILE A 88 -38.66 -14.22 22.82
N ALA A 89 -39.09 -14.60 24.02
CA ALA A 89 -40.44 -15.11 24.26
C ALA A 89 -41.50 -14.01 24.03
N ALA A 90 -41.23 -12.79 24.52
CA ALA A 90 -42.05 -11.61 24.28
C ALA A 90 -42.14 -11.25 22.79
N TRP A 91 -41.11 -11.54 22.00
CA TRP A 91 -41.13 -11.38 20.54
C TRP A 91 -41.98 -12.43 19.82
N LYS A 92 -41.94 -13.70 20.27
CA LYS A 92 -42.73 -14.79 19.66
C LYS A 92 -44.23 -14.68 19.91
N ALA A 93 -44.64 -14.10 21.04
CA ALA A 93 -46.06 -13.96 21.41
C ALA A 93 -46.92 -13.12 20.43
N PRO A 94 -46.48 -11.93 19.97
CA PRO A 94 -47.22 -11.13 18.99
C PRO A 94 -47.14 -11.68 17.55
N VAL A 95 -46.05 -12.35 17.15
CA VAL A 95 -45.93 -12.99 15.82
C VAL A 95 -46.99 -14.09 15.62
N ALA A 96 -47.40 -14.75 16.70
CA ALA A 96 -48.52 -15.70 16.69
C ALA A 96 -49.91 -15.02 16.66
N ALA A 97 -50.02 -13.75 17.07
CA ALA A 97 -51.26 -12.99 17.11
C ALA A 97 -51.49 -12.15 15.82
N GLU A 98 -50.42 -11.74 15.13
CA GLU A 98 -50.46 -11.00 13.86
C GLU A 98 -50.87 -11.88 12.66
N GLN A 99 -50.80 -13.21 12.78
CA GLN A 99 -51.38 -14.16 11.82
C GLN A 99 -52.92 -14.27 11.92
N ALA A 100 -53.56 -13.53 12.85
CA ALA A 100 -55.01 -13.40 12.92
C ALA A 100 -55.51 -12.34 11.92
N PRO A 101 -56.70 -12.51 11.30
CA PRO A 101 -57.20 -11.65 10.22
C PRO A 101 -57.50 -10.18 10.60
N GLN A 102 -57.19 -9.74 11.82
CA GLN A 102 -57.37 -8.36 12.31
C GLN A 102 -56.07 -7.74 12.87
N GLY A 103 -54.90 -8.33 12.60
CA GLY A 103 -53.61 -7.78 13.01
C GLY A 103 -53.33 -6.40 12.38
N LYS A 104 -52.81 -5.46 13.17
CA LYS A 104 -52.37 -4.15 12.67
C LYS A 104 -51.09 -4.36 11.85
N VAL A 105 -51.14 -4.10 10.54
CA VAL A 105 -49.97 -4.15 9.66
C VAL A 105 -48.94 -3.12 10.16
N ARG A 106 -47.74 -3.57 10.52
CA ARG A 106 -46.64 -2.70 10.93
C ARG A 106 -46.03 -2.05 9.69
N SER A 107 -45.43 -0.88 9.84
CA SER A 107 -44.61 -0.36 8.75
C SER A 107 -43.33 -1.21 8.61
N PRO A 108 -42.75 -1.32 7.40
CA PRO A 108 -41.49 -2.06 7.21
C PRO A 108 -40.36 -1.58 8.15
N GLU A 109 -40.31 -0.27 8.44
CA GLU A 109 -39.32 0.29 9.35
C GLU A 109 -39.57 -0.12 10.82
N ASP A 110 -40.83 -0.19 11.25
CA ASP A 110 -41.18 -0.69 12.58
C ASP A 110 -40.82 -2.18 12.73
N GLU A 111 -40.95 -2.97 11.66
CA GLU A 111 -40.56 -4.39 11.65
C GLU A 111 -39.05 -4.58 11.80
N ALA A 112 -38.24 -3.82 11.03
CA ALA A 112 -36.79 -3.85 11.14
C ALA A 112 -36.31 -3.36 12.52
N GLN A 113 -36.89 -2.27 13.03
CA GLN A 113 -36.55 -1.73 14.36
C GLN A 113 -36.96 -2.68 15.49
N PHE A 114 -38.01 -3.49 15.29
CA PHE A 114 -38.42 -4.50 16.27
C PHE A 114 -37.53 -5.75 16.24
N ALA A 115 -36.96 -6.11 15.08
CA ALA A 115 -36.10 -7.29 14.93
C ALA A 115 -34.66 -7.06 15.43
N GLY A 116 -34.10 -5.85 15.29
CA GLY A 116 -32.74 -5.53 15.73
C GLY A 116 -32.42 -5.86 17.21
N PRO A 117 -33.25 -5.41 18.18
CA PRO A 117 -33.07 -5.75 19.59
C PRO A 117 -33.13 -7.25 19.88
N ILE A 118 -33.86 -8.03 19.06
CA ILE A 118 -33.96 -9.48 19.21
C ILE A 118 -32.70 -10.18 18.73
N MET A 119 -32.09 -9.71 17.64
CA MET A 119 -30.76 -10.18 17.23
C MET A 119 -29.73 -9.92 18.33
N ALA A 120 -29.74 -8.72 18.93
CA ALA A 120 -28.86 -8.37 20.04
C ALA A 120 -29.10 -9.24 21.29
N ALA A 121 -30.36 -9.53 21.62
CA ALA A 121 -30.72 -10.43 22.71
C ALA A 121 -30.23 -11.86 22.43
N ALA A 122 -30.40 -12.37 21.21
CA ALA A 122 -29.93 -13.70 20.83
C ALA A 122 -28.39 -13.82 20.93
N TRP A 123 -27.65 -12.82 20.44
CA TRP A 123 -26.19 -12.73 20.59
C TRP A 123 -25.75 -12.70 22.06
N THR A 124 -26.42 -11.88 22.86
CA THR A 124 -26.16 -11.78 24.30
C THR A 124 -26.41 -13.13 25.00
N GLY A 125 -27.49 -13.81 24.64
CA GLY A 125 -27.81 -15.15 25.11
C GLY A 125 -26.76 -16.19 24.72
N LEU A 126 -26.26 -16.18 23.48
CA LEU A 126 -25.21 -17.10 23.00
C LEU A 126 -23.91 -16.92 23.79
N ASN A 127 -23.51 -15.68 24.05
CA ASN A 127 -22.31 -15.36 24.83
C ASN A 127 -22.46 -15.75 26.31
N ALA A 128 -23.62 -15.47 26.91
CA ALA A 128 -23.94 -15.87 28.27
C ALA A 128 -23.95 -17.40 28.43
N LEU A 129 -24.55 -18.11 27.47
CA LEU A 129 -24.60 -19.57 27.44
C LEU A 129 -23.19 -20.18 27.29
N ALA A 130 -22.35 -19.64 26.42
CA ALA A 130 -20.96 -20.06 26.28
C ALA A 130 -20.19 -19.90 27.61
N THR A 131 -20.43 -18.80 28.32
CA THR A 131 -19.85 -18.55 29.65
C THR A 131 -20.33 -19.55 30.69
N LEU A 132 -21.62 -19.89 30.72
CA LEU A 132 -22.17 -20.91 31.62
C LEU A 132 -21.61 -22.31 31.33
N LYS A 133 -21.41 -22.67 30.05
CA LYS A 133 -20.77 -23.92 29.63
C LYS A 133 -19.32 -23.98 30.16
N MET A 134 -18.55 -22.91 29.98
CA MET A 134 -17.17 -22.84 30.51
C MET A 134 -17.11 -22.95 32.03
N GLN A 135 -18.11 -22.43 32.74
CA GLN A 135 -18.20 -22.51 34.20
C GLN A 135 -18.76 -23.86 34.72
N GLY A 136 -19.17 -24.78 33.83
CA GLY A 136 -19.78 -26.05 34.24
C GLY A 136 -21.14 -25.90 34.93
N ARG A 137 -21.84 -24.78 34.72
CA ARG A 137 -23.09 -24.42 35.40
C ARG A 137 -24.36 -24.83 34.64
N THR A 138 -24.23 -25.60 33.58
CA THR A 138 -25.33 -26.04 32.72
C THR A 138 -25.10 -27.48 32.26
N THR A 139 -26.18 -28.21 31.99
CA THR A 139 -26.09 -29.56 31.43
C THR A 139 -25.94 -29.49 29.92
N ASP A 140 -25.18 -30.41 29.33
CA ASP A 140 -24.93 -30.42 27.88
C ASP A 140 -26.23 -30.46 27.06
N SER A 141 -27.24 -31.23 27.52
CA SER A 141 -28.54 -31.33 26.86
C SER A 141 -29.31 -30.01 26.86
N TYR A 142 -29.39 -29.32 28.00
CA TYR A 142 -30.05 -28.01 28.09
C TYR A 142 -29.30 -26.95 27.30
N ALA A 143 -27.97 -26.95 27.39
CA ALA A 143 -27.12 -26.00 26.69
C ALA A 143 -27.24 -26.16 25.16
N ASP A 144 -27.22 -27.39 24.65
CA ASP A 144 -27.33 -27.64 23.23
C ASP A 144 -28.72 -27.24 22.67
N GLN A 145 -29.80 -27.55 23.39
CA GLN A 145 -31.16 -27.13 23.00
C GLN A 145 -31.31 -25.60 23.00
N THR A 146 -30.78 -24.93 24.03
CA THR A 146 -30.84 -23.47 24.15
C THR A 146 -29.99 -22.80 23.07
N GLU A 147 -28.82 -23.34 22.75
CA GLU A 147 -27.95 -22.83 21.69
C GLU A 147 -28.64 -22.92 20.31
N VAL A 148 -29.28 -24.07 19.99
CA VAL A 148 -30.07 -24.21 18.75
C VAL A 148 -31.23 -23.22 18.71
N LEU A 149 -31.95 -23.05 19.82
CA LEU A 149 -33.07 -22.09 19.91
C LEU A 149 -32.61 -20.66 19.60
N LEU A 150 -31.49 -20.23 20.20
CA LEU A 150 -30.92 -18.90 20.00
C LEU A 150 -30.47 -18.69 18.56
N LEU A 151 -29.82 -19.69 17.94
CA LEU A 151 -29.40 -19.63 16.53
C LEU A 151 -30.59 -19.57 15.56
N VAL A 152 -31.67 -20.31 15.83
CA VAL A 152 -32.91 -20.26 15.02
C VAL A 152 -33.61 -18.90 15.16
N VAL A 153 -33.62 -18.32 16.35
CA VAL A 153 -34.20 -16.98 16.56
C VAL A 153 -33.36 -15.91 15.88
N LEU A 154 -32.03 -16.03 15.97
CA LEU A 154 -31.09 -15.15 15.30
C LEU A 154 -31.31 -15.17 13.78
N ALA A 155 -31.45 -16.36 13.19
CA ALA A 155 -31.79 -16.54 11.77
C ALA A 155 -33.08 -15.81 11.37
N LYS A 156 -34.17 -16.02 12.13
CA LYS A 156 -35.47 -15.41 11.83
C LYS A 156 -35.45 -13.90 11.95
N ALA A 157 -34.81 -13.37 13.00
CA ALA A 157 -34.73 -11.94 13.21
C ALA A 157 -33.85 -11.27 12.12
N SER A 158 -32.75 -11.91 11.72
CA SER A 158 -31.92 -11.40 10.61
C SER A 158 -32.66 -11.44 9.27
N SER A 159 -33.48 -12.46 9.03
CA SER A 159 -34.32 -12.58 7.83
C SER A 159 -35.27 -11.39 7.68
N VAL A 160 -35.99 -11.02 8.75
CA VAL A 160 -36.90 -9.86 8.76
C VAL A 160 -36.17 -8.56 8.40
N VAL A 161 -35.01 -8.32 9.02
CA VAL A 161 -34.21 -7.12 8.72
C VAL A 161 -33.76 -7.12 7.26
N LEU A 162 -33.28 -8.26 6.75
CA LEU A 162 -32.84 -8.40 5.37
C LEU A 162 -33.97 -8.14 4.37
N ASP A 163 -35.14 -8.72 4.59
CA ASP A 163 -36.29 -8.57 3.70
C ASP A 163 -36.74 -7.12 3.60
N VAL A 164 -36.84 -6.42 4.73
CA VAL A 164 -37.18 -4.99 4.74
C VAL A 164 -36.16 -4.18 3.94
N ARG A 165 -34.86 -4.37 4.22
CA ARG A 165 -33.79 -3.59 3.59
C ARG A 165 -33.63 -3.91 2.11
N ASP A 166 -33.71 -5.18 1.71
CA ASP A 166 -33.69 -5.60 0.30
C ASP A 166 -34.89 -5.03 -0.46
N HIS A 167 -36.09 -5.03 0.13
CA HIS A 167 -37.27 -4.43 -0.49
C HIS A 167 -37.13 -2.91 -0.68
N GLN A 168 -36.70 -2.21 0.36
CA GLN A 168 -36.43 -0.76 0.29
C GLN A 168 -35.35 -0.46 -0.76
N LEU A 169 -34.27 -1.23 -0.80
CA LEU A 169 -33.21 -1.07 -1.81
C LEU A 169 -33.70 -1.29 -3.24
N ARG A 170 -34.52 -2.31 -3.48
CA ARG A 170 -35.10 -2.57 -4.82
C ARG A 170 -36.03 -1.44 -5.25
N ALA A 171 -36.84 -0.92 -4.34
CA ALA A 171 -37.73 0.21 -4.62
C ALA A 171 -36.90 1.45 -5.01
N GLN A 172 -35.89 1.79 -4.20
CA GLN A 172 -34.99 2.92 -4.43
C GLN A 172 -34.19 2.78 -5.74
N TRP A 173 -33.64 1.59 -6.01
CA TRP A 173 -32.88 1.32 -7.24
C TRP A 173 -33.73 1.41 -8.51
N SER A 174 -35.00 1.01 -8.42
CA SER A 174 -35.93 1.11 -9.54
C SER A 174 -36.27 2.56 -9.88
N GLN A 175 -36.41 3.42 -8.86
CA GLN A 175 -36.60 4.86 -9.03
C GLN A 175 -35.37 5.53 -9.67
N LEU A 176 -34.15 5.20 -9.20
CA LEU A 176 -32.90 5.75 -9.76
C LEU A 176 -32.75 5.40 -11.26
N ARG A 177 -33.10 4.17 -11.65
CA ARG A 177 -33.05 3.78 -13.08
C ARG A 177 -34.10 4.47 -13.93
N ALA A 178 -35.28 4.77 -13.39
CA ALA A 178 -36.31 5.52 -14.12
C ALA A 178 -35.82 6.95 -14.41
N VAL A 179 -35.27 7.65 -13.42
CA VAL A 179 -34.71 9.00 -13.59
C VAL A 179 -33.55 9.03 -14.58
N GLN A 180 -32.67 8.02 -14.57
CA GLN A 180 -31.57 7.89 -15.53
C GLN A 180 -32.03 7.58 -16.97
N ALA A 181 -33.18 6.91 -17.13
CA ALA A 181 -33.77 6.65 -18.45
C ALA A 181 -34.45 7.91 -19.01
N ASP A 182 -35.19 8.64 -18.17
CA ASP A 182 -35.88 9.87 -18.58
C ASP A 182 -34.89 10.99 -18.95
N THR A 183 -33.78 11.12 -18.22
CA THR A 183 -32.68 12.06 -18.54
C THR A 183 -31.90 11.69 -19.80
N ALA A 184 -31.89 10.43 -20.22
CA ALA A 184 -31.29 10.00 -21.48
C ALA A 184 -32.22 10.25 -22.69
N GLU A 185 -33.54 10.38 -22.48
CA GLU A 185 -34.52 10.64 -23.54
C GLU A 185 -34.85 12.14 -23.72
N THR A 186 -34.50 13.02 -22.77
CA THR A 186 -34.74 14.48 -22.87
C THR A 186 -33.45 15.31 -22.91
N GLU A 187 -32.76 15.28 -24.06
CA GLU A 187 -31.72 16.28 -24.43
C GLU A 187 -32.32 17.65 -24.84
N SER A 188 -33.48 18.07 -24.31
CA SER A 188 -34.10 19.36 -24.70
C SER A 188 -34.99 19.99 -23.63
N GLY A 189 -34.45 21.00 -22.95
CA GLY A 189 -35.21 22.04 -22.23
C GLY A 189 -35.27 21.90 -20.70
N PRO A 190 -35.38 23.02 -19.95
CA PRO A 190 -35.38 22.98 -18.49
C PRO A 190 -36.76 22.56 -18.00
N ALA A 191 -36.91 21.28 -17.68
CA ALA A 191 -38.04 20.81 -16.88
C ALA A 191 -37.68 20.99 -15.40
N GLU A 192 -38.42 21.87 -14.71
CA GLU A 192 -38.59 21.76 -13.26
C GLU A 192 -39.37 20.46 -13.00
N ASP A 193 -38.65 19.36 -12.80
CA ASP A 193 -39.24 18.11 -12.32
C ASP A 193 -38.79 17.85 -10.87
N PRO A 194 -39.72 17.35 -10.03
CA PRO A 194 -39.53 17.27 -8.58
C PRO A 194 -38.39 16.32 -8.27
N GLU A 195 -37.43 16.77 -7.46
CA GLU A 195 -36.40 15.89 -6.91
C GLU A 195 -37.07 14.65 -6.32
N PRO A 196 -36.70 13.43 -6.73
CA PRO A 196 -37.15 12.24 -6.04
C PRO A 196 -36.71 12.37 -4.57
N ASP A 197 -37.61 12.02 -3.65
CA ASP A 197 -37.41 11.97 -2.20
C ASP A 197 -36.46 10.79 -1.86
N PHE A 198 -35.24 10.87 -2.41
CA PHE A 198 -34.20 9.87 -2.33
C PHE A 198 -33.36 10.14 -1.08
N ASP A 199 -33.71 9.50 0.02
CA ASP A 199 -33.00 9.67 1.28
C ASP A 199 -31.69 8.85 1.30
N VAL A 200 -30.67 9.38 0.59
CA VAL A 200 -29.30 8.82 0.57
C VAL A 200 -28.71 8.77 1.98
N GLU A 201 -29.19 9.63 2.88
CA GLU A 201 -28.69 9.72 4.25
C GLU A 201 -29.02 8.48 5.09
N GLN A 202 -30.02 7.68 4.67
CA GLN A 202 -30.34 6.40 5.31
C GLN A 202 -29.43 5.24 4.90
N LEU A 203 -28.75 5.31 3.75
CA LEU A 203 -27.93 4.22 3.23
C LEU A 203 -26.79 3.78 4.19
N PRO A 204 -26.06 4.69 4.86
CA PRO A 204 -25.08 4.30 5.88
C PRO A 204 -25.70 3.50 7.04
N ARG A 205 -26.92 3.86 7.47
CA ARG A 205 -27.65 3.11 8.51
C ARG A 205 -28.04 1.72 8.00
N TRP A 206 -28.50 1.61 6.76
CA TRP A 206 -28.83 0.31 6.15
C TRP A 206 -27.60 -0.60 6.02
N LEU A 207 -26.42 -0.05 5.74
CA LEU A 207 -25.16 -0.83 5.77
C LEU A 207 -24.87 -1.41 7.15
N VAL A 208 -25.17 -0.67 8.23
CA VAL A 208 -25.02 -1.18 9.60
C VAL A 208 -25.98 -2.34 9.85
N ASP A 209 -27.23 -2.20 9.46
CA ASP A 209 -28.24 -3.25 9.61
C ASP A 209 -27.86 -4.51 8.82
N LEU A 210 -27.50 -4.36 7.54
CA LEU A 210 -27.07 -5.46 6.68
C LEU A 210 -25.79 -6.14 7.18
N LYS A 211 -24.86 -5.39 7.78
CA LYS A 211 -23.67 -5.97 8.40
C LYS A 211 -24.04 -6.86 9.59
N GLN A 212 -24.98 -6.43 10.44
CA GLN A 212 -25.46 -7.27 11.55
C GLN A 212 -26.13 -8.56 11.06
N VAL A 213 -26.90 -8.47 9.97
CA VAL A 213 -27.50 -9.64 9.30
C VAL A 213 -26.42 -10.59 8.79
N ARG A 214 -25.41 -10.09 8.08
CA ARG A 214 -24.28 -10.87 7.57
C ARG A 214 -23.56 -11.60 8.72
N ASP A 215 -23.23 -10.86 9.78
CA ASP A 215 -22.50 -11.41 10.94
C ASP A 215 -23.31 -12.52 11.64
N ALA A 216 -24.65 -12.35 11.73
CA ALA A 216 -25.56 -13.36 12.27
C ALA A 216 -25.60 -14.65 11.43
N GLN A 217 -25.70 -14.52 10.11
CA GLN A 217 -25.72 -15.66 9.18
C GLN A 217 -24.37 -16.40 9.14
N ASP A 218 -23.26 -15.65 9.17
CA ASP A 218 -21.91 -16.20 9.21
C ASP A 218 -21.64 -17.00 10.49
N GLU A 219 -22.18 -16.56 11.63
CA GLU A 219 -22.10 -17.31 12.88
C GLU A 219 -22.86 -18.64 12.80
N ILE A 220 -24.08 -18.65 12.26
CA ILE A 220 -24.87 -19.87 12.09
C ILE A 220 -24.12 -20.84 11.17
N MET A 221 -23.59 -20.35 10.05
CA MET A 221 -22.78 -21.13 9.12
C MET A 221 -21.51 -21.67 9.78
N THR A 222 -20.86 -20.88 10.65
CA THR A 222 -19.68 -21.27 11.41
C THR A 222 -20.02 -22.39 12.40
N ARG A 223 -21.12 -22.28 13.15
CA ARG A 223 -21.60 -23.31 14.08
C ARG A 223 -21.94 -24.61 13.36
N PHE A 224 -22.54 -24.52 12.18
CA PHE A 224 -22.83 -25.68 11.34
C PHE A 224 -21.55 -26.40 10.85
N LYS A 225 -20.55 -25.65 10.38
CA LYS A 225 -19.31 -26.20 9.82
C LYS A 225 -18.28 -26.65 10.87
N SER A 226 -18.28 -26.04 12.06
CA SER A 226 -17.26 -26.22 13.08
C SER A 226 -17.30 -27.59 13.74
N SER A 227 -16.16 -28.30 13.79
CA SER A 227 -16.02 -29.53 14.58
C SER A 227 -16.02 -29.29 16.08
N ARG A 228 -15.88 -28.03 16.53
CA ARG A 228 -15.93 -27.63 17.94
C ARG A 228 -17.36 -27.47 18.46
N ALA A 229 -18.35 -27.32 17.57
CA ALA A 229 -19.76 -27.32 17.96
C ALA A 229 -20.23 -28.74 18.29
N SER A 230 -21.09 -28.86 19.32
CA SER A 230 -21.61 -30.17 19.74
C SER A 230 -22.37 -30.86 18.60
N LYS A 231 -22.39 -32.20 18.64
CA LYS A 231 -23.08 -32.99 17.60
C LYS A 231 -24.59 -32.69 17.59
N ALA A 232 -25.18 -32.42 18.75
CA ALA A 232 -26.59 -32.08 18.88
C ALA A 232 -26.91 -30.70 18.25
N VAL A 233 -26.08 -29.67 18.51
CA VAL A 233 -26.24 -28.35 17.88
C VAL A 233 -26.13 -28.47 16.37
N ARG A 234 -25.11 -29.18 15.85
CA ARG A 234 -24.96 -29.40 14.41
C ARG A 234 -26.10 -30.19 13.78
N ALA A 235 -26.76 -31.06 14.54
CA ALA A 235 -27.92 -31.83 14.07
C ALA A 235 -29.22 -31.01 14.06
N GLY A 236 -29.30 -29.92 14.84
CA GLY A 236 -30.47 -29.04 14.92
C GLY A 236 -30.54 -27.94 13.85
N LEU A 237 -29.41 -27.60 13.22
CA LEU A 237 -29.31 -26.54 12.19
C LEU A 237 -29.70 -26.93 10.74
N PRO A 238 -29.65 -28.19 10.26
CA PRO A 238 -30.00 -28.55 8.88
C PRO A 238 -31.34 -28.00 8.35
N PRO A 239 -32.43 -27.89 9.15
CA PRO A 239 -33.70 -27.36 8.67
C PRO A 239 -33.66 -25.91 8.19
N ILE A 240 -32.75 -25.08 8.73
CA ILE A 240 -32.66 -23.64 8.38
C ILE A 240 -31.54 -23.32 7.38
N MET A 241 -30.66 -24.28 7.07
CA MET A 241 -29.48 -24.01 6.23
C MET A 241 -29.78 -23.55 4.79
N PRO A 242 -30.80 -24.09 4.07
CA PRO A 242 -31.08 -23.63 2.70
C PRO A 242 -31.46 -22.15 2.64
N GLU A 243 -32.27 -21.70 3.59
CA GLU A 243 -32.69 -20.30 3.71
C GLU A 243 -31.50 -19.41 4.05
N ILE A 244 -30.68 -19.80 5.04
CA ILE A 244 -29.47 -19.06 5.42
C ILE A 244 -28.53 -18.83 4.24
N THR A 245 -28.31 -19.83 3.38
CA THR A 245 -27.39 -19.65 2.24
C THR A 245 -27.93 -18.70 1.19
N LEU A 246 -29.23 -18.77 0.90
CA LEU A 246 -29.90 -17.84 0.00
C LEU A 246 -29.85 -16.41 0.55
N GLU A 247 -30.11 -16.25 1.84
CA GLU A 247 -30.08 -14.95 2.49
C GLU A 247 -28.66 -14.36 2.58
N GLN A 248 -27.62 -15.18 2.78
CA GLN A 248 -26.23 -14.71 2.69
C GLN A 248 -25.92 -14.15 1.30
N SER A 249 -26.49 -14.73 0.24
CA SER A 249 -26.40 -14.22 -1.13
C SER A 249 -27.09 -12.87 -1.26
N ARG A 250 -28.38 -12.81 -0.90
CA ARG A 250 -29.16 -11.56 -0.92
C ARG A 250 -28.50 -10.44 -0.11
N CYS A 251 -27.95 -10.75 1.06
CA CYS A 251 -27.26 -9.77 1.90
C CYS A 251 -25.99 -9.22 1.23
N ARG A 252 -25.18 -10.06 0.57
CA ARG A 252 -24.01 -9.60 -0.20
C ARG A 252 -24.43 -8.66 -1.33
N THR A 253 -25.42 -9.07 -2.12
CA THR A 253 -25.93 -8.26 -3.23
C THR A 253 -26.51 -6.93 -2.73
N ALA A 254 -27.24 -6.94 -1.61
CA ALA A 254 -27.80 -5.74 -0.99
C ALA A 254 -26.69 -4.77 -0.55
N MET A 255 -25.66 -5.24 0.16
CA MET A 255 -24.53 -4.41 0.59
C MET A 255 -23.76 -3.82 -0.61
N GLN A 256 -23.49 -4.63 -1.64
CA GLN A 256 -22.85 -4.16 -2.87
C GLN A 256 -23.70 -3.10 -3.58
N THR A 257 -25.03 -3.30 -3.61
CA THR A 257 -25.98 -2.35 -4.21
C THR A 257 -25.95 -1.02 -3.47
N VAL A 258 -25.97 -1.03 -2.13
CA VAL A 258 -25.86 0.19 -1.32
C VAL A 258 -24.58 0.95 -1.65
N HIS A 259 -23.43 0.27 -1.66
CA HIS A 259 -22.16 0.92 -2.01
C HIS A 259 -22.16 1.48 -3.44
N ALA A 260 -22.72 0.76 -4.41
CA ALA A 260 -22.82 1.23 -5.79
C ALA A 260 -23.73 2.47 -5.93
N ILE A 261 -24.82 2.52 -5.15
CA ILE A 261 -25.70 3.69 -5.08
C ILE A 261 -24.94 4.90 -4.52
N ILE A 262 -24.25 4.74 -3.37
CA ILE A 262 -23.48 5.84 -2.75
C ILE A 262 -22.40 6.34 -3.71
N ILE A 263 -21.65 5.44 -4.37
CA ILE A 263 -20.64 5.82 -5.37
C ILE A 263 -21.28 6.66 -6.47
N SER A 264 -22.42 6.23 -7.01
CA SER A 264 -23.09 6.90 -8.13
C SER A 264 -23.63 8.28 -7.73
N ASP A 265 -24.32 8.37 -6.59
CA ASP A 265 -24.86 9.60 -6.02
C ASP A 265 -23.74 10.63 -5.77
N ARG A 266 -22.73 10.21 -4.99
CA ARG A 266 -21.61 11.09 -4.62
C ARG A 266 -20.77 11.47 -5.82
N ALA A 267 -20.60 10.60 -6.83
CA ALA A 267 -19.91 10.97 -8.06
C ALA A 267 -20.70 12.02 -8.86
N GLY A 268 -22.04 11.93 -8.88
CA GLY A 268 -22.90 12.95 -9.49
C GLY A 268 -22.76 14.30 -8.79
N TRP A 269 -22.88 14.30 -7.46
CA TRP A 269 -22.71 15.51 -6.64
C TRP A 269 -21.31 16.13 -6.80
N LEU A 270 -20.26 15.30 -6.77
CA LEU A 270 -18.88 15.73 -6.95
C LEU A 270 -18.67 16.39 -8.33
N LEU A 271 -19.28 15.86 -9.39
CA LEU A 271 -19.20 16.45 -10.73
C LEU A 271 -19.82 17.84 -10.76
N VAL A 272 -21.04 17.99 -10.24
CA VAL A 272 -21.76 19.28 -10.21
C VAL A 272 -20.94 20.32 -9.45
N LEU A 273 -20.40 19.95 -8.28
CA LEU A 273 -19.55 20.85 -7.50
C LEU A 273 -18.25 21.21 -8.21
N ALA A 274 -17.62 20.26 -8.91
CA ALA A 274 -16.37 20.47 -9.62
C ALA A 274 -16.55 21.39 -10.85
N GLU A 275 -17.63 21.20 -11.60
CA GLU A 275 -17.98 22.04 -12.75
C GLU A 275 -18.33 23.47 -12.31
N TRP A 276 -19.16 23.61 -11.27
CA TRP A 276 -19.51 24.91 -10.71
C TRP A 276 -18.28 25.73 -10.28
N LYS A 277 -17.24 25.05 -9.81
CA LYS A 277 -15.97 25.67 -9.38
C LYS A 277 -14.87 25.69 -10.41
N ALA A 278 -15.12 25.21 -11.62
CA ALA A 278 -14.12 25.09 -12.68
C ALA A 278 -12.85 24.35 -12.23
N LEU A 279 -13.02 23.16 -11.62
CA LEU A 279 -11.93 22.27 -11.18
C LEU A 279 -11.73 21.10 -12.16
N PRO A 280 -10.97 21.28 -13.27
CA PRO A 280 -10.87 20.28 -14.34
C PRO A 280 -10.22 18.97 -13.89
N ASP A 281 -9.32 19.02 -12.90
CA ASP A 281 -8.67 17.83 -12.37
C ASP A 281 -9.68 16.92 -11.65
N VAL A 282 -10.64 17.51 -10.93
CA VAL A 282 -11.73 16.78 -10.24
C VAL A 282 -12.74 16.22 -11.23
N VAL A 283 -13.09 16.98 -12.28
CA VAL A 283 -13.95 16.50 -13.37
C VAL A 283 -13.31 15.29 -14.08
N THR A 284 -12.00 15.34 -14.31
CA THR A 284 -11.22 14.24 -14.87
C THR A 284 -11.30 13.02 -13.95
N ARG A 285 -11.14 13.20 -12.64
CA ARG A 285 -11.24 12.12 -11.65
C ARG A 285 -12.60 11.44 -11.65
N VAL A 286 -13.69 12.20 -11.74
CA VAL A 286 -15.05 11.63 -11.83
C VAL A 286 -15.24 10.86 -13.15
N SER A 287 -14.63 11.33 -14.24
CA SER A 287 -14.66 10.64 -15.53
C SER A 287 -13.93 9.28 -15.48
N GLU A 288 -12.77 9.22 -14.82
CA GLU A 288 -12.03 7.99 -14.58
C GLU A 288 -12.83 7.00 -13.72
N LEU A 289 -13.52 7.49 -12.68
CA LEU A 289 -14.43 6.66 -11.87
C LEU A 289 -15.54 6.05 -12.74
N ARG A 290 -16.20 6.86 -13.58
CA ARG A 290 -17.23 6.36 -14.50
C ARG A 290 -16.66 5.27 -15.41
N GLN A 291 -15.48 5.50 -16.00
CA GLN A 291 -14.82 4.48 -16.83
C GLN A 291 -14.55 3.18 -16.06
N ALA A 292 -14.05 3.28 -14.82
CA ALA A 292 -13.84 2.12 -13.96
C ALA A 292 -15.16 1.38 -13.65
N CYS A 293 -16.26 2.10 -13.39
CA CYS A 293 -17.59 1.49 -13.18
C CYS A 293 -18.15 0.78 -14.42
N TYR A 294 -17.77 1.21 -15.63
CA TYR A 294 -18.19 0.57 -16.89
C TYR A 294 -17.22 -0.53 -17.37
N HIS A 295 -16.05 -0.67 -16.74
CA HIS A 295 -15.05 -1.66 -17.13
C HIS A 295 -15.61 -3.08 -17.05
N ARG A 296 -15.72 -3.75 -18.21
CA ARG A 296 -16.16 -5.15 -18.32
C ARG A 296 -17.48 -5.46 -17.60
N ARG A 297 -18.39 -4.47 -17.56
CA ARG A 297 -19.65 -4.55 -16.81
C ARG A 297 -20.48 -5.82 -17.12
N PRO A 298 -20.65 -6.24 -18.40
CA PRO A 298 -21.35 -7.48 -18.72
C PRO A 298 -20.68 -8.73 -18.15
N GLU A 299 -19.35 -8.81 -18.25
CA GLU A 299 -18.57 -9.95 -17.74
C GLU A 299 -18.57 -9.99 -16.21
N VAL A 300 -18.54 -8.84 -15.55
CA VAL A 300 -18.66 -8.72 -14.09
C VAL A 300 -20.03 -9.20 -13.64
N ALA A 301 -21.11 -8.79 -14.31
CA ALA A 301 -22.46 -9.25 -13.99
C ALA A 301 -22.61 -10.78 -14.16
N ALA A 302 -22.07 -11.33 -15.26
CA ALA A 302 -22.06 -12.78 -15.49
C ALA A 302 -21.22 -13.52 -14.44
N ALA A 303 -20.02 -13.03 -14.13
CA ALA A 303 -19.14 -13.62 -13.12
C ALA A 303 -19.75 -13.59 -11.73
N SER A 304 -20.37 -12.47 -11.32
CA SER A 304 -21.08 -12.38 -10.05
C SER A 304 -22.22 -13.38 -9.97
N SER A 305 -23.06 -13.49 -11.01
CA SER A 305 -24.18 -14.43 -11.02
C SER A 305 -23.74 -15.90 -10.92
N VAL A 306 -22.69 -16.29 -11.67
CA VAL A 306 -22.14 -17.66 -11.60
C VAL A 306 -21.54 -17.97 -10.23
N LEU A 307 -20.79 -17.03 -9.65
CA LEU A 307 -20.18 -17.21 -8.34
C LEU A 307 -21.22 -17.20 -7.20
N GLU A 308 -22.31 -16.44 -7.33
CA GLU A 308 -23.44 -16.47 -6.39
C GLU A 308 -24.13 -17.84 -6.40
N ALA A 309 -24.43 -18.37 -7.59
CA ALA A 309 -25.02 -19.71 -7.73
C ALA A 309 -24.11 -20.80 -7.13
N GLU A 310 -22.80 -20.73 -7.38
CA GLU A 310 -21.84 -21.67 -6.78
C GLU A 310 -21.76 -21.52 -5.24
N ALA A 311 -21.84 -20.29 -4.72
CA ALA A 311 -21.83 -20.03 -3.28
C ALA A 311 -23.06 -20.63 -2.59
N ASP A 312 -24.24 -20.50 -3.20
CA ASP A 312 -25.51 -21.02 -2.68
C ASP A 312 -25.51 -22.55 -2.59
N GLU A 313 -24.82 -23.23 -3.49
CA GLU A 313 -24.68 -24.71 -3.48
C GLU A 313 -23.46 -25.22 -2.67
N SER A 314 -22.60 -24.33 -2.18
CA SER A 314 -21.32 -24.68 -1.56
C SER A 314 -21.45 -25.54 -0.29
N TRP A 315 -22.53 -25.37 0.48
CA TRP A 315 -22.79 -26.13 1.71
C TRP A 315 -23.19 -27.59 1.43
N MET A 316 -23.67 -27.89 0.23
CA MET A 316 -24.07 -29.24 -0.19
C MET A 316 -22.89 -30.11 -0.63
N ARG A 317 -21.66 -29.57 -0.76
CA ARG A 317 -20.46 -30.31 -1.24
C ARG A 317 -20.12 -31.59 -0.46
N ARG A 318 -20.62 -31.76 0.77
CA ARG A 318 -20.43 -32.99 1.58
C ARG A 318 -21.49 -34.06 1.35
N ARG A 319 -22.52 -33.80 0.53
CA ARG A 319 -23.57 -34.77 0.20
C ARG A 319 -23.26 -35.42 -1.16
N PRO A 320 -23.02 -36.75 -1.21
CA PRO A 320 -22.64 -37.45 -2.44
C PRO A 320 -23.66 -37.37 -3.59
N ALA A 321 -24.91 -37.01 -3.31
CA ALA A 321 -26.04 -37.11 -4.25
C ALA A 321 -26.38 -35.81 -5.00
N ALA A 322 -25.61 -34.73 -4.84
CA ALA A 322 -25.95 -33.40 -5.36
C ALA A 322 -24.85 -32.80 -6.27
N GLN A 323 -24.24 -33.61 -7.13
CA GLN A 323 -23.40 -33.09 -8.22
C GLN A 323 -24.30 -32.87 -9.43
N SER A 324 -24.77 -31.63 -9.64
CA SER A 324 -25.50 -31.24 -10.85
C SER A 324 -24.54 -31.23 -12.05
N ALA A 325 -25.05 -31.57 -13.24
CA ALA A 325 -24.25 -31.61 -14.48
C ALA A 325 -23.92 -30.20 -15.03
N ASP A 326 -24.59 -29.15 -14.54
CA ASP A 326 -24.45 -27.75 -14.99
C ASP A 326 -23.48 -26.93 -14.11
N ARG A 327 -22.73 -27.59 -13.22
CA ARG A 327 -21.84 -26.88 -12.27
C ARG A 327 -20.57 -26.38 -12.98
N PRO A 328 -20.16 -25.11 -12.77
CA PRO A 328 -18.95 -24.58 -13.38
C PRO A 328 -17.71 -25.37 -12.96
N THR A 329 -16.83 -25.60 -13.92
CA THR A 329 -15.52 -26.22 -13.70
C THR A 329 -14.64 -25.33 -12.83
N LEU A 330 -13.62 -25.92 -12.18
CA LEU A 330 -12.64 -25.14 -11.41
C LEU A 330 -11.94 -24.07 -12.26
N GLN A 331 -11.75 -24.33 -13.56
CA GLN A 331 -11.15 -23.38 -14.48
C GLN A 331 -12.08 -22.21 -14.77
N GLU A 332 -13.38 -22.46 -15.00
CA GLU A 332 -14.39 -21.40 -15.19
C GLU A 332 -14.55 -20.56 -13.92
N LEU A 333 -14.60 -21.19 -12.74
CA LEU A 333 -14.60 -20.46 -11.48
C LEU A 333 -13.37 -19.55 -11.34
N HIS A 334 -12.18 -20.03 -11.69
CA HIS A 334 -10.97 -19.20 -11.67
C HIS A 334 -11.07 -17.99 -12.60
N GLN A 335 -11.59 -18.17 -13.82
CA GLN A 335 -11.79 -17.07 -14.76
C GLN A 335 -12.76 -16.02 -14.19
N HIS A 336 -13.87 -16.44 -13.60
CA HIS A 336 -14.81 -15.51 -12.96
C HIS A 336 -14.18 -14.76 -11.77
N HIS A 337 -13.33 -15.43 -10.97
CA HIS A 337 -12.56 -14.77 -9.92
C HIS A 337 -11.62 -13.70 -10.49
N GLU A 338 -10.91 -13.99 -11.58
CA GLU A 338 -10.01 -13.02 -12.23
C GLU A 338 -10.78 -11.80 -12.75
N VAL A 339 -11.98 -11.98 -13.31
CA VAL A 339 -12.84 -10.87 -13.75
C VAL A 339 -13.20 -9.96 -12.58
N LEU A 340 -13.71 -10.51 -11.47
CA LEU A 340 -14.10 -9.70 -10.31
C LEU A 340 -12.91 -9.02 -9.64
N GLN A 341 -11.76 -9.70 -9.55
CA GLN A 341 -10.53 -9.12 -8.99
C GLN A 341 -10.00 -7.98 -9.87
N ASP A 342 -10.05 -8.13 -11.19
CA ASP A 342 -9.62 -7.08 -12.11
C ASP A 342 -10.52 -5.85 -12.02
N TYR A 343 -11.84 -6.06 -12.01
CA TYR A 343 -12.81 -4.98 -11.80
C TYR A 343 -12.61 -4.25 -10.48
N GLY A 344 -12.47 -5.00 -9.37
CA GLY A 344 -12.18 -4.44 -8.06
C GLY A 344 -10.89 -3.61 -8.03
N ARG A 345 -9.81 -4.08 -8.68
CA ARG A 345 -8.56 -3.32 -8.80
C ARG A 345 -8.72 -1.99 -9.54
N GLN A 346 -9.51 -1.94 -10.61
CA GLN A 346 -9.73 -0.69 -11.34
C GLN A 346 -10.46 0.35 -10.47
N LEU A 347 -11.49 -0.08 -9.74
CA LEU A 347 -12.18 0.79 -8.79
C LEU A 347 -11.26 1.25 -7.66
N ASP A 348 -10.47 0.34 -7.07
CA ASP A 348 -9.53 0.64 -5.97
C ASP A 348 -8.48 1.68 -6.38
N LEU A 349 -7.95 1.61 -7.61
CA LEU A 349 -7.02 2.60 -8.13
C LEU A 349 -7.64 4.01 -8.14
N VAL A 350 -8.88 4.14 -8.62
CA VAL A 350 -9.57 5.43 -8.63
C VAL A 350 -9.92 5.89 -7.21
N GLY A 351 -10.39 5.00 -6.34
CA GLY A 351 -10.70 5.32 -4.94
C GLY A 351 -9.46 5.79 -4.17
N ARG A 352 -8.32 5.16 -4.39
CA ARG A 352 -7.03 5.59 -3.83
C ARG A 352 -6.63 6.98 -4.31
N ASP A 353 -6.78 7.25 -5.60
CA ASP A 353 -6.46 8.56 -6.16
C ASP A 353 -7.42 9.65 -5.63
N MET A 354 -8.71 9.34 -5.46
CA MET A 354 -9.68 10.23 -4.81
C MET A 354 -9.29 10.54 -3.36
N CYS A 355 -8.75 9.57 -2.60
CA CYS A 355 -8.23 9.83 -1.25
C CYS A 355 -7.05 10.80 -1.24
N LEU A 356 -6.20 10.74 -2.28
CA LEU A 356 -5.04 11.60 -2.43
C LEU A 356 -5.47 13.02 -2.77
N ASP A 357 -6.41 13.17 -3.70
CA ASP A 357 -7.00 14.45 -4.08
C ASP A 357 -7.73 15.09 -2.89
N ALA A 358 -8.54 14.32 -2.15
CA ALA A 358 -9.25 14.76 -0.96
C ALA A 358 -8.29 15.27 0.14
N ALA A 359 -7.18 14.56 0.36
CA ALA A 359 -6.19 14.98 1.35
C ALA A 359 -5.47 16.28 0.97
N ALA A 360 -5.18 16.50 -0.31
CA ALA A 360 -4.64 17.77 -0.77
C ALA A 360 -5.61 18.93 -0.44
N MET A 361 -6.91 18.75 -0.70
CA MET A 361 -7.95 19.75 -0.38
C MET A 361 -8.10 20.00 1.12
N ILE A 362 -8.07 18.94 1.91
CA ILE A 362 -8.07 18.96 3.38
C ILE A 362 -6.93 19.81 3.94
N GLU A 363 -5.71 19.66 3.40
CA GLU A 363 -4.53 20.39 3.86
C GLU A 363 -4.55 21.85 3.43
N MET A 364 -5.26 22.15 2.32
CA MET A 364 -5.56 23.51 1.87
C MET A 364 -6.73 24.15 2.62
N ASN A 365 -7.29 23.48 3.64
CA ASN A 365 -8.44 23.94 4.43
C ASN A 365 -9.68 24.25 3.58
N ASP A 366 -9.90 23.48 2.51
CA ASP A 366 -11.13 23.57 1.71
C ASP A 366 -12.33 23.13 2.55
N ALA A 367 -13.27 24.04 2.77
CA ALA A 367 -14.44 23.86 3.63
C ALA A 367 -15.67 23.37 2.85
N ASP A 368 -15.58 23.21 1.53
CA ASP A 368 -16.75 23.21 0.66
C ASP A 368 -17.30 21.81 0.33
N GLY A 369 -17.04 20.80 1.15
CA GLY A 369 -17.66 19.47 0.98
C GLY A 369 -16.98 18.54 -0.04
N LEU A 370 -16.11 19.07 -0.92
CA LEU A 370 -15.49 18.30 -2.02
C LEU A 370 -14.69 17.11 -1.52
N TRP A 371 -13.85 17.33 -0.51
CA TRP A 371 -13.04 16.26 0.05
C TRP A 371 -13.91 15.22 0.79
N GLN A 372 -15.00 15.62 1.46
CA GLN A 372 -15.92 14.67 2.09
C GLN A 372 -16.55 13.77 1.02
N CYS A 373 -16.98 14.36 -0.10
CA CYS A 373 -17.59 13.62 -1.20
C CYS A 373 -16.62 12.60 -1.82
N MET A 374 -15.37 12.99 -2.04
CA MET A 374 -14.31 12.08 -2.49
C MET A 374 -14.04 10.95 -1.48
N MET A 375 -14.06 11.26 -0.18
CA MET A 375 -13.87 10.27 0.87
C MET A 375 -15.05 9.29 0.98
N ASP A 376 -16.28 9.76 0.84
CA ASP A 376 -17.48 8.91 0.82
C ASP A 376 -17.45 7.92 -0.35
N ILE A 377 -17.03 8.39 -1.54
CA ILE A 377 -16.84 7.54 -2.72
C ILE A 377 -15.77 6.49 -2.45
N ALA A 378 -14.58 6.91 -1.99
CA ALA A 378 -13.48 5.99 -1.75
C ALA A 378 -13.81 4.94 -0.68
N HIS A 379 -14.50 5.35 0.39
CA HIS A 379 -14.99 4.43 1.42
C HIS A 379 -15.99 3.42 0.83
N SER A 380 -16.89 3.87 -0.03
CA SER A 380 -17.88 3.01 -0.67
C SER A 380 -17.25 2.06 -1.69
N ILE A 381 -16.20 2.48 -2.41
CA ILE A 381 -15.39 1.61 -3.28
C ILE A 381 -14.74 0.48 -2.47
N ALA A 382 -14.14 0.81 -1.32
CA ALA A 382 -13.52 -0.19 -0.45
C ALA A 382 -14.57 -1.22 0.06
N GLY A 383 -15.74 -0.75 0.48
CA GLY A 383 -16.84 -1.62 0.89
C GLY A 383 -17.38 -2.50 -0.26
N TYR A 384 -17.48 -1.94 -1.47
CA TYR A 384 -17.85 -2.70 -2.66
C TYR A 384 -16.84 -3.81 -2.97
N GLN A 385 -15.54 -3.50 -2.89
CA GLN A 385 -14.46 -4.48 -3.08
C GLN A 385 -14.50 -5.58 -2.02
N GLU A 386 -14.72 -5.26 -0.74
CA GLU A 386 -14.90 -6.26 0.33
C GLU A 386 -16.03 -7.24 -0.04
N GLY A 387 -17.13 -6.73 -0.61
CA GLY A 387 -18.23 -7.53 -1.13
C GLY A 387 -17.80 -8.48 -2.25
N LEU A 388 -17.06 -8.01 -3.26
CA LEU A 388 -16.55 -8.84 -4.36
C LEU A 388 -15.64 -9.96 -3.85
N GLU A 389 -14.76 -9.64 -2.91
CA GLU A 389 -13.87 -10.62 -2.29
C GLU A 389 -14.64 -11.64 -1.44
N ALA A 390 -15.66 -11.19 -0.70
CA ALA A 390 -16.52 -12.07 0.08
C ALA A 390 -17.26 -13.07 -0.82
N LEU A 391 -17.76 -12.62 -1.98
CA LEU A 391 -18.38 -13.48 -2.98
C LEU A 391 -17.39 -14.55 -3.51
N CYS A 392 -16.19 -14.12 -3.90
CA CYS A 392 -15.13 -15.04 -4.33
C CYS A 392 -14.82 -16.09 -3.23
N ARG A 393 -14.69 -15.65 -1.96
CA ARG A 393 -14.45 -16.56 -0.83
C ARG A 393 -15.60 -17.55 -0.63
N ALA A 394 -16.85 -17.12 -0.79
CA ALA A 394 -18.03 -17.95 -0.63
C ALA A 394 -18.15 -19.03 -1.72
N ALA A 395 -17.84 -18.68 -2.97
CA ALA A 395 -17.75 -19.65 -4.09
C ALA A 395 -16.58 -20.63 -3.93
N GLY A 396 -15.59 -20.29 -3.10
CA GLY A 396 -14.49 -21.16 -2.67
C GLY A 396 -13.15 -20.81 -3.30
N SER A 397 -12.06 -21.05 -2.54
CA SER A 397 -10.70 -20.74 -3.00
C SER A 397 -10.28 -21.69 -4.13
N VAL A 398 -10.21 -21.16 -5.35
CA VAL A 398 -9.53 -21.81 -6.46
C VAL A 398 -8.08 -21.34 -6.46
N ARG A 399 -7.17 -22.13 -5.90
CA ARG A 399 -5.74 -21.96 -6.20
C ARG A 399 -5.47 -22.59 -7.57
N PRO A 400 -4.60 -22.00 -8.40
CA PRO A 400 -4.16 -22.67 -9.62
C PRO A 400 -3.66 -24.07 -9.25
N ALA A 401 -4.10 -25.08 -10.00
CA ALA A 401 -3.36 -26.32 -10.04
C ALA A 401 -1.92 -25.94 -10.36
N ARG A 402 -0.97 -26.33 -9.50
CA ARG A 402 0.45 -26.24 -9.82
C ARG A 402 0.61 -26.92 -11.17
N VAL A 403 0.90 -26.14 -12.22
CA VAL A 403 1.38 -26.70 -13.47
C VAL A 403 2.72 -27.32 -13.10
N GLU A 404 2.71 -28.61 -12.76
CA GLU A 404 3.94 -29.37 -12.76
C GLU A 404 4.51 -29.22 -14.18
N PRO A 405 5.77 -28.76 -14.31
CA PRO A 405 6.42 -28.76 -15.60
C PRO A 405 6.31 -30.19 -16.17
N PRO A 406 6.07 -30.35 -17.48
CA PRO A 406 6.13 -31.67 -18.08
C PRO A 406 7.48 -32.31 -17.70
N PRO A 407 7.51 -33.61 -17.33
CA PRO A 407 8.75 -34.28 -16.96
C PRO A 407 9.76 -34.06 -18.08
N GLN A 408 10.87 -33.39 -17.76
CA GLN A 408 11.97 -33.22 -18.69
C GLN A 408 12.37 -34.61 -19.21
N PRO A 409 12.52 -34.80 -20.54
CA PRO A 409 13.11 -36.03 -21.06
C PRO A 409 14.45 -36.26 -20.38
N ALA A 410 14.64 -37.47 -19.85
CA ALA A 410 15.86 -37.85 -19.16
C ALA A 410 17.08 -37.56 -20.04
N ALA A 411 17.86 -36.54 -19.66
CA ALA A 411 19.20 -36.37 -20.19
C ALA A 411 20.01 -37.60 -19.78
N GLU A 412 20.55 -38.30 -20.78
CA GLU A 412 21.51 -39.38 -20.59
C GLU A 412 22.62 -38.93 -19.64
N ARG A 413 22.73 -39.62 -18.51
CA ARG A 413 23.84 -39.45 -17.58
C ARG A 413 25.10 -40.06 -18.20
N PRO A 414 26.24 -39.34 -18.23
CA PRO A 414 27.52 -39.97 -18.51
C PRO A 414 27.90 -40.93 -17.38
N SER A 415 28.44 -42.09 -17.76
CA SER A 415 28.86 -43.19 -16.89
C SER A 415 29.79 -42.77 -15.76
N ALA A 416 29.55 -43.36 -14.59
CA ALA A 416 30.33 -43.20 -13.37
C ALA A 416 31.63 -44.02 -13.40
N GLU A 417 32.72 -43.40 -12.92
CA GLU A 417 33.92 -44.09 -12.41
C GLU A 417 34.07 -43.87 -10.89
N PRO A 418 34.79 -44.74 -10.16
CA PRO A 418 34.40 -45.15 -8.81
C PRO A 418 34.91 -44.25 -7.67
N ALA A 419 34.14 -44.30 -6.59
CA ALA A 419 34.31 -43.56 -5.35
C ALA A 419 35.60 -43.90 -4.57
N ARG A 420 36.22 -42.87 -3.99
CA ARG A 420 37.15 -43.00 -2.86
C ARG A 420 36.43 -42.67 -1.54
N PRO A 421 36.67 -43.42 -0.46
CA PRO A 421 36.02 -43.18 0.82
C PRO A 421 36.73 -42.08 1.62
N SER A 422 35.93 -41.33 2.37
CA SER A 422 36.37 -40.40 3.42
C SER A 422 36.41 -41.15 4.75
N GLY A 423 37.50 -41.00 5.51
CA GLY A 423 37.65 -41.61 6.83
C GLY A 423 38.74 -40.92 7.64
N SER A 424 38.33 -40.35 8.76
CA SER A 424 39.09 -39.50 9.68
C SER A 424 40.24 -40.17 10.45
N ALA A 425 41.15 -39.31 10.91
CA ALA A 425 41.74 -39.25 12.26
C ALA A 425 43.23 -39.61 12.44
N ARG A 426 43.91 -38.62 13.05
CA ARG A 426 44.94 -38.71 14.11
C ARG A 426 46.39 -39.14 13.76
N ARG A 427 47.29 -38.27 14.27
CA ARG A 427 48.59 -38.52 14.96
C ARG A 427 49.89 -38.68 14.14
N THR A 428 50.72 -37.64 14.29
CA THR A 428 52.15 -37.62 14.70
C THR A 428 53.25 -38.31 13.88
N HIS A 429 54.25 -37.45 13.55
CA HIS A 429 55.71 -37.65 13.53
C HIS A 429 56.37 -38.70 12.60
N GLY A 430 57.36 -38.22 11.83
CA GLY A 430 58.52 -39.01 11.41
C GLY A 430 58.94 -38.87 9.95
N LYS A 431 59.90 -37.99 9.66
CA LYS A 431 60.87 -38.16 8.57
C LYS A 431 62.05 -38.99 9.12
N PRO A 432 63.05 -39.46 8.32
CA PRO A 432 63.16 -39.59 6.85
C PRO A 432 63.73 -40.97 6.40
N GLY A 433 63.82 -41.24 5.09
CA GLY A 433 64.57 -42.38 4.55
C GLY A 433 65.01 -42.13 3.10
N LYS A 434 66.33 -42.21 2.88
CA LYS A 434 67.09 -41.89 1.66
C LYS A 434 67.27 -43.15 0.79
N GLN A 435 67.70 -42.92 -0.47
CA GLN A 435 68.24 -43.84 -1.49
C GLN A 435 67.25 -44.38 -2.53
N SER A 436 67.62 -44.65 -3.78
CA SER A 436 68.63 -44.12 -4.72
C SER A 436 68.41 -44.92 -6.01
N GLY A 437 68.42 -44.25 -7.17
CA GLY A 437 68.84 -44.82 -8.46
C GLY A 437 67.81 -45.58 -9.29
N ALA A 438 67.42 -44.99 -10.43
CA ALA A 438 67.79 -45.49 -11.75
C ALA A 438 67.36 -44.48 -12.83
N ILE A 439 68.32 -44.18 -13.72
CA ILE A 439 68.28 -43.17 -14.77
C ILE A 439 67.57 -43.73 -16.01
N ALA A 440 66.61 -43.01 -16.57
CA ALA A 440 66.19 -43.15 -17.97
C ALA A 440 65.93 -41.75 -18.57
N ALA A 441 66.40 -41.58 -19.81
CA ALA A 441 66.73 -40.34 -20.48
C ALA A 441 65.66 -39.22 -20.46
N ALA A 442 66.08 -38.01 -20.10
CA ALA A 442 65.32 -36.79 -20.31
C ALA A 442 65.45 -36.34 -21.79
N PRO A 443 64.36 -36.04 -22.51
CA PRO A 443 64.47 -35.28 -23.74
C PRO A 443 64.86 -33.84 -23.40
N ALA A 444 65.76 -33.27 -24.20
CA ALA A 444 66.33 -31.94 -24.02
C ALA A 444 65.24 -30.87 -23.78
N ILE A 445 65.39 -30.12 -22.69
CA ILE A 445 64.64 -28.90 -22.43
C ILE A 445 64.97 -27.91 -23.54
N ARG A 446 64.03 -27.67 -24.46
CA ARG A 446 64.11 -26.55 -25.41
C ARG A 446 64.21 -25.26 -24.59
N PRO A 447 65.16 -24.36 -24.85
CA PRO A 447 65.18 -23.05 -24.19
C PRO A 447 63.85 -22.35 -24.46
N ALA A 448 63.15 -21.93 -23.41
CA ALA A 448 61.98 -21.07 -23.57
C ALA A 448 62.39 -19.83 -24.38
N PRO A 449 61.60 -19.39 -25.37
CA PRO A 449 61.95 -18.22 -26.16
C PRO A 449 62.13 -17.02 -25.22
N VAL A 450 63.30 -16.38 -25.30
CA VAL A 450 63.64 -15.21 -24.47
C VAL A 450 62.67 -14.09 -24.84
N ASP A 451 61.90 -13.64 -23.85
CA ASP A 451 60.95 -12.55 -24.01
C ASP A 451 61.71 -11.23 -24.28
N LYS A 452 61.66 -10.75 -25.52
CA LYS A 452 62.36 -9.55 -25.99
C LYS A 452 61.65 -8.24 -25.62
N ARG A 453 60.50 -8.30 -24.91
CA ARG A 453 59.72 -7.11 -24.56
C ARG A 453 60.34 -6.34 -23.41
N THR A 454 60.31 -5.00 -23.51
CA THR A 454 60.70 -4.11 -22.39
C THR A 454 59.68 -4.22 -21.24
N ASP A 455 60.02 -3.72 -20.06
CA ASP A 455 59.10 -3.78 -18.91
C ASP A 455 57.87 -2.88 -19.10
N THR A 456 58.02 -1.74 -19.78
CA THR A 456 56.88 -0.88 -20.20
C THR A 456 55.93 -1.61 -21.14
N GLN A 457 56.50 -2.39 -22.06
CA GLN A 457 55.78 -3.23 -23.00
C GLN A 457 55.02 -4.39 -22.32
N LYS A 458 55.62 -5.02 -21.29
CA LYS A 458 54.94 -6.04 -20.46
C LYS A 458 53.81 -5.46 -19.61
N THR A 459 54.00 -4.26 -19.08
CA THR A 459 52.95 -3.54 -18.32
C THR A 459 51.76 -3.22 -19.23
N ALA A 460 52.01 -2.71 -20.43
CA ALA A 460 50.97 -2.48 -21.43
C ALA A 460 50.23 -3.77 -21.82
N ASP A 461 50.93 -4.88 -22.03
CA ASP A 461 50.31 -6.18 -22.32
C ASP A 461 49.42 -6.65 -21.16
N THR A 462 49.83 -6.40 -19.91
CA THR A 462 49.06 -6.74 -18.72
C THR A 462 47.76 -5.93 -18.65
N LEU A 463 47.84 -4.62 -18.92
CA LEU A 463 46.66 -3.75 -18.99
C LEU A 463 45.73 -4.16 -20.14
N LEU A 464 46.26 -4.50 -21.31
CA LEU A 464 45.45 -4.96 -22.45
C LEU A 464 44.73 -6.29 -22.17
N LYS A 465 45.33 -7.17 -21.35
CA LYS A 465 44.69 -8.41 -20.89
C LYS A 465 43.60 -8.16 -19.85
N GLN A 466 43.81 -7.17 -18.98
CA GLN A 466 42.88 -6.79 -17.93
C GLN A 466 41.65 -6.08 -18.52
N TYR A 467 41.86 -5.11 -19.42
CA TYR A 467 40.81 -4.35 -20.07
C TYR A 467 40.51 -4.94 -21.45
N ARG A 468 39.57 -5.88 -21.50
CA ARG A 468 39.25 -6.66 -22.70
C ARG A 468 38.31 -5.99 -23.70
N ILE A 469 37.79 -4.80 -23.38
CA ILE A 469 36.76 -4.11 -24.19
C ILE A 469 37.34 -3.02 -25.06
N ASP A 470 37.14 -3.12 -26.37
CA ASP A 470 37.62 -2.12 -27.33
C ASP A 470 36.48 -1.24 -27.81
N ARG A 471 36.87 -0.20 -28.54
CA ARG A 471 35.95 0.79 -29.09
C ARG A 471 34.92 0.17 -30.05
N ASN A 472 35.30 -0.87 -30.79
CA ASN A 472 34.43 -1.48 -31.79
C ASN A 472 33.31 -2.26 -31.11
N THR A 473 33.62 -3.05 -30.08
CA THR A 473 32.62 -3.78 -29.29
C THR A 473 31.58 -2.85 -28.69
N VAL A 474 32.02 -1.74 -28.06
CA VAL A 474 31.08 -0.76 -27.48
C VAL A 474 30.24 -0.08 -28.56
N SER A 475 30.81 0.20 -29.73
CA SER A 475 30.10 0.86 -30.83
C SER A 475 29.07 -0.05 -31.49
N GLN A 476 29.35 -1.35 -31.63
CA GLN A 476 28.41 -2.34 -32.17
C GLN A 476 27.17 -2.53 -31.28
N CYS A 477 27.32 -2.35 -29.97
CA CYS A 477 26.23 -2.43 -29.02
C CYS A 477 25.54 -1.07 -28.78
N ASP A 478 25.86 -0.06 -29.58
CA ASP A 478 25.46 1.34 -29.41
C ASP A 478 25.72 1.94 -28.01
N GLY A 479 26.67 1.35 -27.26
CA GLY A 479 26.95 1.75 -25.89
C GLY A 479 25.98 1.19 -24.84
N ASP A 480 25.03 0.33 -25.19
CA ASP A 480 24.20 -0.39 -24.23
C ASP A 480 25.07 -1.33 -23.38
N LEU A 481 25.24 -0.98 -22.10
CA LEU A 481 26.12 -1.69 -21.17
C LEU A 481 25.69 -3.14 -20.93
N ILE A 482 24.38 -3.41 -20.98
CA ILE A 482 23.84 -4.77 -20.80
C ILE A 482 24.19 -5.62 -22.02
N ARG A 483 23.99 -5.09 -23.23
CA ARG A 483 24.37 -5.79 -24.48
C ARG A 483 25.88 -6.02 -24.58
N VAL A 484 26.68 -5.01 -24.20
CA VAL A 484 28.14 -5.18 -24.15
C VAL A 484 28.52 -6.30 -23.18
N ALA A 485 27.95 -6.33 -21.96
CA ALA A 485 28.22 -7.38 -20.99
C ALA A 485 27.80 -8.78 -21.48
N GLN A 486 26.62 -8.88 -22.12
CA GLN A 486 26.13 -10.13 -22.72
C GLN A 486 27.05 -10.63 -23.84
N SER A 487 27.57 -9.73 -24.68
CA SER A 487 28.54 -10.10 -25.74
C SER A 487 29.83 -10.70 -25.18
N LEU A 488 30.14 -10.42 -23.92
CA LEU A 488 31.28 -10.97 -23.17
C LEU A 488 30.93 -12.20 -22.34
N GLY A 489 29.72 -12.74 -22.48
CA GLY A 489 29.24 -13.92 -21.76
C GLY A 489 28.96 -13.67 -20.26
N LYS A 490 28.69 -12.42 -19.87
CA LYS A 490 28.33 -12.09 -18.48
C LYS A 490 26.85 -12.32 -18.23
N ASP A 491 26.51 -12.80 -17.03
CA ASP A 491 25.12 -12.92 -16.59
C ASP A 491 24.60 -11.56 -16.10
N THR A 492 23.68 -10.97 -16.88
CA THR A 492 23.09 -9.66 -16.60
C THR A 492 21.73 -9.74 -15.90
N ARG A 493 21.18 -10.94 -15.67
CA ARG A 493 19.79 -11.11 -15.22
C ARG A 493 19.52 -10.43 -13.89
N THR A 494 20.46 -10.51 -12.95
CA THR A 494 20.33 -9.88 -11.63
C THR A 494 20.27 -8.37 -11.76
N LEU A 495 21.18 -7.75 -12.51
CA LEU A 495 21.17 -6.30 -12.72
C LEU A 495 19.91 -5.84 -13.46
N GLN A 496 19.48 -6.57 -14.48
CA GLN A 496 18.25 -6.23 -15.19
C GLN A 496 17.01 -6.30 -14.29
N ARG A 497 16.96 -7.28 -13.37
CA ARG A 497 15.90 -7.36 -12.36
C ARG A 497 15.93 -6.18 -11.39
N GLU A 498 17.11 -5.81 -10.90
CA GLU A 498 17.27 -4.65 -9.99
C GLU A 498 16.92 -3.33 -10.69
N LEU A 499 17.30 -3.15 -11.96
CA LEU A 499 16.94 -1.97 -12.76
C LEU A 499 15.44 -1.90 -13.09
N ALA A 500 14.75 -3.04 -13.13
CA ALA A 500 13.32 -3.12 -13.45
C ALA A 500 12.41 -2.98 -12.22
N ASP A 501 12.95 -3.07 -11.00
CA ASP A 501 12.15 -2.97 -9.77
C ASP A 501 11.99 -1.50 -9.34
N PRO A 502 10.79 -0.90 -9.48
CA PRO A 502 10.56 0.50 -9.13
C PRO A 502 10.57 0.76 -7.61
N ARG A 503 10.61 -0.29 -6.77
CA ARG A 503 10.62 -0.16 -5.30
C ARG A 503 12.03 -0.06 -4.72
N ARG A 504 13.07 -0.30 -5.54
CA ARG A 504 14.46 -0.19 -5.12
C ARG A 504 14.90 1.26 -5.09
N ASP A 505 15.65 1.60 -4.05
CA ASP A 505 16.28 2.92 -3.92
C ASP A 505 17.28 3.12 -5.06
N GLY A 506 17.06 4.17 -5.85
CA GLY A 506 17.80 4.47 -7.06
C GLY A 506 19.28 4.70 -6.81
N ALA A 507 19.68 5.23 -5.65
CA ALA A 507 21.09 5.38 -5.29
C ALA A 507 21.75 4.02 -5.01
N ILE A 508 21.07 3.10 -4.32
CA ILE A 508 21.54 1.72 -4.11
C ILE A 508 21.67 1.00 -5.46
N THR A 509 20.67 1.11 -6.32
CA THR A 509 20.69 0.50 -7.65
C THR A 509 21.82 1.07 -8.52
N ALA A 510 22.10 2.38 -8.43
CA ALA A 510 23.22 3.00 -9.12
C ALA A 510 24.59 2.48 -8.63
N ASP A 511 24.76 2.25 -7.32
CA ASP A 511 25.99 1.67 -6.78
C ASP A 511 26.17 0.23 -7.26
N TYR A 512 25.09 -0.55 -7.29
CA TYR A 512 25.09 -1.90 -7.83
C TYR A 512 25.44 -1.92 -9.33
N LEU A 513 24.84 -1.02 -10.12
CA LEU A 513 25.16 -0.83 -11.54
C LEU A 513 26.64 -0.53 -11.75
N ARG A 514 27.20 0.44 -11.01
CA ARG A 514 28.63 0.81 -11.11
C ARG A 514 29.53 -0.36 -10.74
N SER A 515 29.21 -1.10 -9.67
CA SER A 515 30.00 -2.27 -9.28
C SER A 515 29.96 -3.37 -10.34
N ALA A 516 28.78 -3.72 -10.85
CA ALA A 516 28.61 -4.74 -11.87
C ALA A 516 29.37 -4.38 -13.16
N VAL A 517 29.25 -3.13 -13.61
CA VAL A 517 29.94 -2.65 -14.82
C VAL A 517 31.45 -2.60 -14.61
N ARG A 518 31.95 -2.21 -13.44
CA ARG A 518 33.38 -2.27 -13.11
C ARG A 518 33.91 -3.71 -13.21
N ASP A 519 33.18 -4.68 -12.68
CA ASP A 519 33.58 -6.08 -12.66
C ASP A 519 33.53 -6.74 -14.05
N TRP A 520 32.59 -6.31 -14.89
CA TRP A 520 32.42 -6.85 -16.24
C TRP A 520 33.32 -6.16 -17.27
N LEU A 521 33.35 -4.83 -17.22
CA LEU A 521 33.83 -3.98 -18.32
C LEU A 521 35.14 -3.24 -17.99
N GLY A 522 35.55 -3.26 -16.73
CA GLY A 522 36.75 -2.59 -16.25
C GLY A 522 36.46 -1.30 -15.51
N ASP A 523 37.45 -0.86 -14.74
CA ASP A 523 37.34 0.28 -13.85
C ASP A 523 37.58 1.61 -14.57
N VAL A 524 36.51 2.39 -14.75
CA VAL A 524 36.54 3.71 -15.41
C VAL A 524 37.40 4.70 -14.61
N GLU A 525 37.51 4.55 -13.29
CA GLU A 525 38.33 5.43 -12.45
C GLU A 525 39.84 5.24 -12.71
N LYS A 526 40.23 4.08 -13.27
CA LYS A 526 41.61 3.73 -13.56
C LYS A 526 42.06 4.02 -14.99
N ILE A 527 41.28 4.79 -15.76
CA ILE A 527 41.66 5.24 -17.11
C ILE A 527 43.05 5.93 -17.12
N GLY A 528 43.43 6.62 -16.04
CA GLY A 528 44.75 7.25 -15.91
C GLY A 528 45.91 6.28 -16.13
N LEU A 529 45.83 5.05 -15.60
CA LEU A 529 46.87 4.03 -15.78
C LEU A 529 47.08 3.65 -17.24
N LEU A 530 46.00 3.65 -18.05
CA LEU A 530 46.11 3.37 -19.47
C LEU A 530 46.74 4.55 -20.23
N ARG A 531 46.43 5.78 -19.82
CA ARG A 531 47.05 6.99 -20.40
C ARG A 531 48.54 7.05 -20.10
N ASP A 532 48.94 6.74 -18.87
CA ASP A 532 50.35 6.69 -18.46
C ASP A 532 51.11 5.60 -19.25
N ALA A 533 50.50 4.44 -19.45
CA ALA A 533 51.07 3.37 -20.26
C ALA A 533 51.23 3.75 -21.74
N VAL A 534 50.29 4.53 -22.30
CA VAL A 534 50.42 5.09 -23.65
C VAL A 534 51.58 6.09 -23.72
N ALA A 535 51.71 6.97 -22.74
CA ALA A 535 52.78 7.97 -22.71
C ALA A 535 54.19 7.36 -22.54
N ALA A 536 54.29 6.20 -21.89
CA ALA A 536 55.56 5.50 -21.65
C ALA A 536 56.04 4.62 -22.83
N LEU A 537 55.23 4.48 -23.88
CA LEU A 537 55.56 3.67 -25.07
C LEU A 537 56.02 4.55 -26.24
N PRO A 538 56.90 4.04 -27.12
CA PRO A 538 57.21 4.72 -28.39
C PRO A 538 55.96 4.88 -29.24
N GLU A 539 55.78 6.02 -29.91
CA GLU A 539 54.58 6.34 -30.70
C GLU A 539 54.22 5.29 -31.78
N LYS A 540 55.24 4.61 -32.32
CA LYS A 540 55.07 3.58 -33.37
C LYS A 540 54.79 2.18 -32.82
N ASP A 541 54.72 1.99 -31.49
CA ASP A 541 54.41 0.70 -30.89
C ASP A 541 52.93 0.34 -31.12
N VAL A 542 52.68 -0.88 -31.62
CA VAL A 542 51.33 -1.38 -31.97
C VAL A 542 50.35 -1.29 -30.79
N ARG A 543 50.85 -1.38 -29.55
CA ARG A 543 50.02 -1.31 -28.33
C ARG A 543 49.44 0.06 -28.07
N VAL A 544 50.07 1.14 -28.55
CA VAL A 544 49.57 2.51 -28.39
C VAL A 544 48.17 2.64 -28.98
N GLY A 545 47.96 2.14 -30.20
CA GLY A 545 46.65 2.13 -30.85
C GLY A 545 45.62 1.27 -30.11
N GLN A 546 46.04 0.12 -29.58
CA GLN A 546 45.17 -0.78 -28.81
C GLN A 546 44.72 -0.13 -27.50
N LEU A 547 45.65 0.41 -26.71
CA LEU A 547 45.37 1.10 -25.45
C LEU A 547 44.51 2.34 -25.67
N ALA A 548 44.80 3.14 -26.71
CA ALA A 548 43.95 4.28 -27.08
C ALA A 548 42.51 3.85 -27.42
N GLY A 549 42.34 2.69 -28.07
CA GLY A 549 41.04 2.07 -28.30
C GLY A 549 40.31 1.70 -27.00
N ARG A 550 41.02 1.12 -26.03
CA ARG A 550 40.47 0.79 -24.69
C ARG A 550 40.08 2.04 -23.90
N ILE A 551 40.91 3.09 -23.92
CA ILE A 551 40.62 4.37 -23.26
C ILE A 551 39.31 4.96 -23.78
N LYS A 552 39.16 5.07 -25.12
CA LYS A 552 37.93 5.59 -25.74
C LYS A 552 36.70 4.74 -25.40
N ALA A 553 36.87 3.42 -25.27
CA ALA A 553 35.79 2.52 -24.86
C ALA A 553 35.34 2.80 -23.41
N LEU A 554 36.29 2.86 -22.47
CA LEU A 554 36.01 3.17 -21.07
C LEU A 554 35.42 4.57 -20.87
N GLU A 555 35.85 5.56 -21.65
CA GLU A 555 35.25 6.90 -21.64
C GLU A 555 33.78 6.89 -22.10
N ARG A 556 33.44 6.09 -23.13
CA ARG A 556 32.05 5.93 -23.58
C ARG A 556 31.21 5.21 -22.53
N ILE A 557 31.75 4.15 -21.92
CA ILE A 557 31.10 3.42 -20.81
C ILE A 557 30.84 4.36 -19.63
N GLY A 558 31.83 5.19 -19.26
CA GLY A 558 31.71 6.16 -18.18
C GLY A 558 30.58 7.18 -18.41
N ARG A 559 30.44 7.71 -19.62
CA ARG A 559 29.32 8.62 -19.97
C ARG A 559 27.97 7.93 -19.87
N GLN A 560 27.87 6.68 -20.32
CA GLN A 560 26.63 5.92 -20.23
C GLN A 560 26.26 5.61 -18.78
N LEU A 561 27.25 5.24 -17.95
CA LEU A 561 27.05 5.03 -16.51
C LEU A 561 26.54 6.31 -15.83
N ASP A 562 27.19 7.45 -16.07
CA ASP A 562 26.78 8.74 -15.51
C ASP A 562 25.33 9.10 -15.93
N THR A 563 24.94 8.76 -17.18
CA THR A 563 23.57 8.98 -17.70
C THR A 563 22.55 8.07 -17.03
N MET A 564 22.83 6.75 -16.96
CA MET A 564 21.93 5.78 -16.35
C MET A 564 21.73 6.04 -14.85
N GLU A 565 22.80 6.40 -14.13
CA GLU A 565 22.69 6.80 -12.73
C GLU A 565 21.80 8.03 -12.59
N ALA A 566 22.02 9.08 -13.38
CA ALA A 566 21.18 10.28 -13.31
C ALA A 566 19.69 9.94 -13.51
N ASP A 567 19.37 9.07 -14.47
CA ASP A 567 17.99 8.65 -14.73
C ASP A 567 17.39 7.83 -13.59
N LEU A 568 18.14 6.88 -13.02
CA LEU A 568 17.72 6.13 -11.82
C LEU A 568 17.42 7.08 -10.65
N LEU A 569 18.32 8.03 -10.39
CA LEU A 569 18.15 8.98 -9.29
C LEU A 569 16.95 9.90 -9.51
N LYS A 570 16.73 10.41 -10.74
CA LYS A 570 15.60 11.29 -11.08
C LYS A 570 14.25 10.57 -11.04
N GLY A 571 14.22 9.29 -11.44
CA GLY A 571 13.01 8.47 -11.51
C GLY A 571 12.61 7.80 -10.19
N ASP A 572 13.39 7.99 -9.12
CA ASP A 572 13.12 7.38 -7.82
C ASP A 572 11.81 7.90 -7.20
N VAL A 573 11.00 6.97 -6.69
CA VAL A 573 9.70 7.25 -6.07
C VAL A 573 9.79 7.89 -4.68
N CYS A 574 10.93 7.75 -4.01
CA CYS A 574 11.18 8.16 -2.63
C CYS A 574 12.50 8.96 -2.53
N PRO A 575 12.57 10.19 -3.09
CA PRO A 575 13.82 10.92 -3.22
C PRO A 575 14.43 11.30 -1.86
N ARG A 576 15.75 11.12 -1.71
CA ARG A 576 16.48 11.32 -0.44
C ARG A 576 17.76 12.15 -0.63
N ALA A 577 18.39 12.54 0.48
CA ALA A 577 19.64 13.29 0.48
C ALA A 577 20.76 12.68 -0.41
N PRO A 578 21.00 11.34 -0.44
CA PRO A 578 22.00 10.77 -1.34
C PRO A 578 21.70 11.03 -2.82
N HIS A 579 20.42 10.92 -3.21
CA HIS A 579 19.98 11.18 -4.58
C HIS A 579 20.25 12.64 -4.97
N LEU A 580 19.78 13.58 -4.16
CA LEU A 580 19.98 15.01 -4.42
C LEU A 580 21.47 15.38 -4.47
N ARG A 581 22.28 14.87 -3.53
CA ARG A 581 23.73 15.12 -3.49
C ARG A 581 24.42 14.68 -4.77
N ARG A 582 24.09 13.48 -5.27
CA ARG A 582 24.66 12.93 -6.50
C ARG A 582 24.22 13.73 -7.72
N LEU A 583 22.95 14.15 -7.80
CA LEU A 583 22.46 15.01 -8.88
C LEU A 583 23.10 16.41 -8.87
N LEU A 584 23.35 16.98 -7.69
CA LEU A 584 24.05 18.25 -7.54
C LEU A 584 25.52 18.17 -7.97
N ASN A 585 26.17 17.03 -7.68
CA ASN A 585 27.60 16.77 -7.95
C ASN A 585 27.85 16.07 -9.30
N ALA A 586 26.81 15.77 -10.07
CA ALA A 586 26.94 15.14 -11.37
C ALA A 586 27.78 16.03 -12.31
N LYS A 587 28.65 15.41 -13.11
CA LYS A 587 29.51 16.13 -14.08
C LYS A 587 28.69 17.01 -15.02
N GLU A 588 27.56 16.47 -15.47
CA GLU A 588 26.57 17.23 -16.22
C GLU A 588 25.48 17.73 -15.26
N ASN A 589 25.19 19.03 -15.32
CA ASN A 589 24.15 19.60 -14.47
C ASN A 589 22.78 18.96 -14.78
N GLN A 590 22.25 18.15 -13.86
CA GLN A 590 20.94 17.49 -13.99
C GLN A 590 19.76 18.35 -13.50
N ILE A 591 20.04 19.46 -12.82
CA ILE A 591 19.02 20.35 -12.26
C ILE A 591 18.80 21.52 -13.22
N ARG A 592 17.57 21.64 -13.73
CA ARG A 592 17.14 22.70 -14.65
C ARG A 592 16.98 24.03 -13.92
N PHE A 593 16.34 24.00 -12.75
CA PHE A 593 16.14 25.18 -11.90
C PHE A 593 15.87 24.78 -10.45
N VAL A 594 16.08 25.73 -9.55
CA VAL A 594 15.61 25.71 -8.17
C VAL A 594 14.82 26.98 -7.95
N SER A 595 13.56 26.87 -7.49
CA SER A 595 12.71 28.04 -7.23
C SER A 595 13.15 28.77 -5.97
N GLN A 596 12.75 30.04 -5.85
CA GLN A 596 12.78 30.73 -4.56
C GLN A 596 11.88 30.00 -3.54
N PRO A 597 12.22 30.06 -2.25
CA PRO A 597 11.32 29.58 -1.20
C PRO A 597 10.02 30.36 -1.21
N ALA A 598 8.89 29.66 -1.19
CA ALA A 598 7.56 30.24 -1.07
C ALA A 598 6.95 29.82 0.27
N ARG A 599 6.33 30.76 0.99
CA ARG A 599 5.62 30.48 2.26
C ARG A 599 4.35 29.67 2.02
N LEU A 600 4.02 28.75 2.93
CA LEU A 600 2.75 28.02 2.97
C LEU A 600 2.07 28.18 4.36
N PRO A 601 0.72 28.31 4.44
CA PRO A 601 -0.21 28.58 3.34
C PRO A 601 -0.14 30.06 2.88
N ALA A 602 -0.47 30.32 1.61
CA ALA A 602 -0.39 31.65 1.01
C ALA A 602 -1.62 32.51 1.34
N GLU A 603 -1.97 32.69 2.62
CA GLU A 603 -3.30 33.22 2.97
C GLU A 603 -3.48 34.73 2.73
N THR A 604 -2.43 35.57 2.64
CA THR A 604 -2.57 36.98 2.18
C THR A 604 -1.26 37.58 1.66
N ARG A 605 -1.35 38.59 0.76
CA ARG A 605 -0.21 39.34 0.18
C ARG A 605 0.66 40.07 1.22
N ASN A 606 0.13 40.29 2.43
CA ASN A 606 0.77 41.09 3.48
C ASN A 606 1.36 40.28 4.64
N ASP A 607 1.14 38.96 4.70
CA ASP A 607 1.71 38.12 5.74
C ASP A 607 2.97 37.40 5.24
N ARG A 608 4.12 38.07 5.41
CA ARG A 608 5.44 37.57 4.99
C ARG A 608 6.05 36.58 5.98
N LEU A 609 5.49 36.44 7.19
CA LEU A 609 6.06 35.62 8.26
C LEU A 609 5.40 34.24 8.31
N GLY A 610 6.19 33.18 8.15
CA GLY A 610 5.70 31.80 8.19
C GLY A 610 6.68 30.84 8.84
N THR A 611 6.21 29.65 9.15
CA THR A 611 7.03 28.55 9.69
C THR A 611 7.20 27.39 8.70
N LEU A 612 6.54 27.45 7.55
CA LEU A 612 6.62 26.44 6.49
C LEU A 612 6.86 27.11 5.15
N PHE A 613 7.86 26.61 4.42
CA PHE A 613 8.22 27.08 3.09
C PHE A 613 8.47 25.91 2.14
N GLU A 614 8.26 26.16 0.86
CA GLU A 614 8.47 25.22 -0.22
C GLU A 614 9.47 25.75 -1.25
N MET A 615 10.41 24.91 -1.68
CA MET A 615 11.22 25.12 -2.89
C MET A 615 10.98 23.99 -3.90
N ARG A 616 10.91 24.32 -5.19
CA ARG A 616 10.76 23.35 -6.28
C ARG A 616 12.09 23.17 -7.00
N ILE A 617 12.50 21.90 -7.16
CA ILE A 617 13.68 21.48 -7.92
C ILE A 617 13.19 20.90 -9.25
N GLY A 618 13.37 21.67 -10.33
CA GLY A 618 13.09 21.19 -11.68
C GLY A 618 14.23 20.33 -12.19
N LEU A 619 13.96 19.07 -12.50
CA LEU A 619 14.92 18.13 -13.05
C LEU A 619 14.93 18.19 -14.59
N LYS A 620 16.07 17.86 -15.20
CA LYS A 620 16.13 17.61 -16.66
C LYS A 620 15.34 16.34 -17.02
N PRO A 621 14.85 16.22 -18.27
CA PRO A 621 14.26 14.97 -18.76
C PRO A 621 15.19 13.76 -18.58
N LEU A 622 14.61 12.56 -18.59
CA LEU A 622 15.37 11.31 -18.68
C LEU A 622 16.07 11.22 -20.04
N SER A 623 17.04 10.31 -20.18
CA SER A 623 17.78 10.10 -21.43
C SER A 623 16.89 9.66 -22.61
N ASP A 624 15.75 9.03 -22.33
CA ASP A 624 14.71 8.69 -23.31
C ASP A 624 13.76 9.85 -23.66
N GLY A 625 13.98 11.04 -23.09
CA GLY A 625 13.19 12.24 -23.32
C GLY A 625 11.95 12.38 -22.44
N ARG A 626 11.60 11.39 -21.61
CA ARG A 626 10.47 11.50 -20.67
C ARG A 626 10.71 12.64 -19.67
N ARG A 627 9.66 13.42 -19.43
CA ARG A 627 9.70 14.48 -18.42
C ARG A 627 9.65 13.87 -17.02
N VAL A 628 10.39 14.47 -16.10
CA VAL A 628 10.40 14.07 -14.69
C VAL A 628 9.65 15.12 -13.88
N ALA A 629 8.78 14.67 -12.97
CA ALA A 629 8.11 15.56 -12.03
C ALA A 629 9.15 16.29 -11.16
N PRO A 630 8.94 17.57 -10.83
CA PRO A 630 9.87 18.28 -9.97
C PRO A 630 9.89 17.64 -8.57
N TRP A 631 11.02 17.77 -7.89
CA TRP A 631 11.07 17.48 -6.46
C TRP A 631 10.75 18.72 -5.66
N VAL A 632 10.25 18.50 -4.45
CA VAL A 632 9.78 19.55 -3.56
C VAL A 632 10.54 19.47 -2.24
N VAL A 633 11.08 20.60 -1.81
CA VAL A 633 11.77 20.74 -0.52
C VAL A 633 10.87 21.50 0.42
N HIS A 634 10.45 20.85 1.49
CA HIS A 634 9.70 21.44 2.58
C HIS A 634 10.66 21.87 3.69
N ILE A 635 10.61 23.15 4.04
CA ILE A 635 11.46 23.80 5.03
C ILE A 635 10.56 24.22 6.19
N HIS A 636 10.76 23.62 7.36
CA HIS A 636 10.09 24.00 8.59
C HIS A 636 11.05 24.79 9.47
N THR A 637 10.62 25.95 9.96
CA THR A 637 11.37 26.76 10.92
C THR A 637 10.72 26.68 12.30
N ARG A 638 11.53 26.87 13.35
CA ARG A 638 11.04 26.86 14.74
C ARG A 638 10.27 28.12 15.09
N GLU A 639 10.66 29.23 14.49
CA GLU A 639 10.05 30.54 14.70
C GLU A 639 9.56 31.12 13.35
N PRO A 640 8.50 31.93 13.33
CA PRO A 640 8.04 32.61 12.13
C PRO A 640 9.13 33.48 11.52
N THR A 641 9.37 33.32 10.22
CA THR A 641 10.41 34.06 9.48
C THR A 641 9.94 34.42 8.07
N THR A 642 10.75 35.13 7.29
CA THR A 642 10.46 35.40 5.88
C THR A 642 11.21 34.44 4.96
N ALA A 643 10.71 34.24 3.74
CA ALA A 643 11.37 33.43 2.73
C ALA A 643 12.80 33.91 2.44
N ASP A 644 13.01 35.24 2.39
CA ASP A 644 14.31 35.87 2.15
C ASP A 644 15.33 35.60 3.26
N ALA A 645 14.88 35.41 4.50
CA ALA A 645 15.75 35.18 5.64
C ALA A 645 16.26 33.73 5.73
N LEU A 646 15.67 32.79 4.98
CA LEU A 646 16.01 31.37 5.09
C LEU A 646 17.45 31.06 4.69
N SER A 647 17.99 31.75 3.68
CA SER A 647 19.34 31.45 3.16
C SER A 647 20.47 31.87 4.10
N THR A 648 20.20 32.78 5.04
CA THR A 648 21.17 33.29 6.03
C THR A 648 20.87 32.79 7.45
N MET A 649 19.82 31.99 7.60
CA MET A 649 19.37 31.49 8.90
C MET A 649 20.32 30.42 9.46
N PRO A 650 20.69 30.48 10.76
CA PRO A 650 21.48 29.43 11.41
C PRO A 650 20.79 28.07 11.36
N SER A 651 21.59 27.00 11.23
CA SER A 651 21.10 25.61 11.13
C SER A 651 20.17 25.20 12.29
N GLY A 652 20.42 25.69 13.50
CA GLY A 652 19.62 25.38 14.70
C GLY A 652 18.18 25.93 14.67
N ASN A 653 17.87 26.84 13.75
CA ASN A 653 16.55 27.47 13.66
C ASN A 653 15.59 26.72 12.72
N PHE A 654 16.10 25.76 11.95
CA PHE A 654 15.26 24.82 11.21
C PHE A 654 14.71 23.75 12.16
N ALA A 655 13.41 23.50 12.09
CA ALA A 655 12.75 22.41 12.81
C ALA A 655 12.91 21.09 12.04
N ALA A 656 12.74 21.14 10.72
CA ALA A 656 12.92 20.01 9.82
C ALA A 656 13.09 20.51 8.39
N VAL A 657 13.85 19.78 7.57
CA VAL A 657 13.93 20.04 6.13
C VAL A 657 13.89 18.69 5.43
N HIS A 658 12.96 18.52 4.50
CA HIS A 658 12.78 17.24 3.82
C HIS A 658 12.35 17.38 2.37
N LEU A 659 12.72 16.36 1.60
CA LEU A 659 12.46 16.20 0.19
C LEU A 659 11.25 15.28 -0.01
N LYS A 660 10.38 15.69 -0.93
CA LYS A 660 9.20 14.96 -1.36
C LYS A 660 9.11 14.96 -2.88
N THR A 661 8.34 14.02 -3.42
CA THR A 661 7.86 14.11 -4.80
C THR A 661 6.77 15.19 -4.90
N ASP A 662 6.53 15.72 -6.10
CA ASP A 662 5.43 16.69 -6.32
C ASP A 662 4.06 16.11 -5.94
N TRP A 663 3.91 14.79 -6.07
CA TRP A 663 2.73 14.02 -5.70
C TRP A 663 2.47 14.02 -4.18
N GLU A 664 3.52 13.90 -3.37
CA GLU A 664 3.40 13.76 -1.91
C GLU A 664 3.48 15.09 -1.14
N LYS A 665 3.72 16.21 -1.83
CA LYS A 665 4.02 17.48 -1.18
C LYS A 665 2.93 17.91 -0.19
N ASN A 666 1.67 17.79 -0.58
CA ASN A 666 0.49 18.15 0.23
C ASN A 666 -0.09 16.95 0.99
N LEU A 667 0.73 15.94 1.30
CA LEU A 667 0.34 14.81 2.12
C LEU A 667 1.08 14.84 3.47
N GLY A 668 0.31 14.68 4.53
CA GLY A 668 0.78 14.76 5.91
C GLY A 668 0.28 13.62 6.79
N PRO A 669 0.48 13.72 8.11
CA PRO A 669 0.01 12.72 9.07
C PRO A 669 -1.50 12.46 9.02
N ARG A 670 -2.29 13.45 8.56
CA ARG A 670 -3.75 13.33 8.41
C ARG A 670 -4.11 12.38 7.28
N TRP A 671 -3.48 12.50 6.11
CA TRP A 671 -3.63 11.51 5.03
C TRP A 671 -3.22 10.11 5.50
N GLU A 672 -2.09 9.97 6.19
CA GLU A 672 -1.65 8.65 6.69
C GLU A 672 -2.66 8.03 7.65
N ALA A 673 -3.30 8.83 8.51
CA ALA A 673 -4.32 8.36 9.42
C ALA A 673 -5.60 7.93 8.68
N VAL A 674 -6.02 8.72 7.68
CA VAL A 674 -7.17 8.41 6.83
C VAL A 674 -6.93 7.12 6.04
N MET A 675 -5.79 6.97 5.38
CA MET A 675 -5.47 5.76 4.63
C MET A 675 -5.38 4.52 5.53
N ARG A 676 -4.83 4.66 6.75
CA ARG A 676 -4.83 3.57 7.74
C ARG A 676 -6.24 3.20 8.18
N ALA A 677 -7.14 4.18 8.35
CA ALA A 677 -8.54 3.93 8.68
C ALA A 677 -9.29 3.23 7.53
N LEU A 678 -8.92 3.52 6.28
CA LEU A 678 -9.44 2.86 5.08
C LEU A 678 -8.83 1.48 4.78
N GLY A 679 -8.01 0.92 5.68
CA GLY A 679 -7.46 -0.43 5.51
C GLY A 679 -6.13 -0.49 4.75
N TYR A 680 -5.45 0.64 4.55
CA TYR A 680 -4.07 0.70 4.04
C TYR A 680 -3.08 0.92 5.20
N PRO A 681 -2.72 -0.12 5.98
CA PRO A 681 -1.92 0.01 7.20
C PRO A 681 -0.52 0.57 6.94
N GLU A 682 0.03 0.29 5.76
CA GLU A 682 1.38 0.69 5.34
C GLU A 682 1.43 2.07 4.66
N ALA A 683 0.30 2.77 4.55
CA ALA A 683 0.25 4.08 3.91
C ALA A 683 1.08 5.10 4.70
N LYS A 684 2.22 5.48 4.12
CA LYS A 684 3.18 6.41 4.71
C LYS A 684 3.62 7.42 3.67
N VAL A 685 3.56 8.70 4.03
CA VAL A 685 4.12 9.76 3.17
C VAL A 685 5.63 9.74 3.33
N HIS A 686 6.33 9.64 2.21
CA HIS A 686 7.78 9.74 2.22
C HIS A 686 8.23 11.15 2.60
N ARG A 687 9.26 11.23 3.44
CA ARG A 687 9.86 12.49 3.93
C ARG A 687 11.37 12.30 3.98
N GLY A 688 12.07 12.52 2.86
CA GLY A 688 13.51 12.31 2.79
C GLY A 688 14.26 13.45 3.48
N PRO A 689 14.82 13.28 4.69
CA PRO A 689 15.46 14.39 5.41
C PRO A 689 16.66 14.91 4.61
N ILE A 690 16.85 16.24 4.58
CA ILE A 690 18.04 16.85 4.01
C ILE A 690 18.75 17.71 5.05
N GLY A 691 20.08 17.61 5.05
CA GLY A 691 20.94 18.40 5.94
C GLY A 691 21.13 19.84 5.46
N THR A 692 21.66 20.67 6.33
CA THR A 692 21.90 22.10 6.08
C THR A 692 22.90 22.38 4.96
N GLU A 693 23.88 21.49 4.76
CA GLU A 693 24.84 21.59 3.64
C GLU A 693 24.13 21.51 2.28
N LEU A 694 23.26 20.52 2.10
CA LEU A 694 22.48 20.36 0.86
C LEU A 694 21.49 21.50 0.67
N LEU A 695 20.84 21.94 1.75
CA LEU A 695 19.96 23.10 1.70
C LEU A 695 20.72 24.38 1.28
N GLY A 696 21.93 24.59 1.79
CA GLY A 696 22.80 25.69 1.37
C GLY A 696 23.16 25.64 -0.12
N GLN A 697 23.47 24.45 -0.64
CA GLN A 697 23.71 24.26 -2.08
C GLN A 697 22.47 24.57 -2.93
N LEU A 698 21.27 24.27 -2.42
CA LEU A 698 20.02 24.63 -3.10
C LEU A 698 19.80 26.14 -3.12
N PHE A 699 20.00 26.83 -2.00
CA PHE A 699 19.91 28.30 -1.94
C PHE A 699 20.87 28.96 -2.93
N ALA A 700 22.11 28.46 -3.04
CA ALA A 700 23.08 28.97 -4.00
C ALA A 700 22.66 28.79 -5.48
N ARG A 701 21.73 27.87 -5.77
CA ARG A 701 21.21 27.61 -7.12
C ARG A 701 19.89 28.31 -7.43
N VAL A 702 19.32 29.03 -6.46
CA VAL A 702 18.13 29.85 -6.68
C VAL A 702 18.49 30.93 -7.71
N LYS A 703 17.88 30.86 -8.90
CA LYS A 703 18.06 31.93 -9.89
C LYS A 703 17.33 33.18 -9.39
N LEU A 704 18.08 34.25 -9.13
CA LEU A 704 17.50 35.58 -8.99
C LEU A 704 16.81 35.93 -10.32
N PRO A 705 15.58 36.47 -10.32
CA PRO A 705 14.99 36.99 -11.54
C PRO A 705 15.94 38.05 -12.13
N ALA A 706 16.10 38.05 -13.44
CA ALA A 706 16.85 39.12 -14.12
C ALA A 706 16.22 40.46 -13.70
N PRO A 707 17.03 41.49 -13.36
CA PRO A 707 16.48 42.82 -13.08
C PRO A 707 15.75 43.29 -14.34
N GLY A 708 14.43 43.45 -14.23
CA GLY A 708 13.57 44.02 -15.26
C GLY A 708 13.66 45.52 -15.30
#